data_AF-A0A8T4XJ63-F1
#
_entry.id   AF-A0A8T4XJ63-F1
#
_cell.length_a   1.000
_cell.length_b   1.000
_cell.length_c   1.000
_cell.angle_alpha   90.00
_cell.angle_beta   90.00
_cell.angle_gamma   90.00
#
_symmetry.space_group_name_H-M   'P 1'
#
loop_
_entity.id
_entity.type
_entity.pdbx_description
1 polymer ?
#
loop_
_entity_poly.entity_id
_entity_poly.type
_entity_poly.pdbx_seq_one_letter_code
_entity_poly.pdbx_strand_id
1 'polypeptide(L)'
;MRACMRNIGALILGLTLMLSIGLAGWTQASVWNSLYAHASPIRAEEPKIRLREGTAGTSIISINGTSAKVSISSDIIAYNPSGYTPLGGTTLISGALNDIRADDSVYMTFRSCGYSAYNESLDISSTTSISYVDKVSLTFNPPETGHYIIIADAEIQCSSTAVNAGVKARLYNGTNTYQEVIYRPRNTAEWYPFNALKQLYIQGQTTIRLQFASVSGSSVSIRNARLFIFKATSVHYAESEGRSTTNSTLWVDKVTLRFTPSSEGDYLIIATANLDSSSTSYDVMCRLIQDDSIIHAEVRRRPRAASNRYNFGAMRKITLDLSEHIFSLQFCSSSSFATAGIQYAHIIVISLRDFPAYYYQESESESAAQQPNTWYDKVTLSYVPLEGEHLIIGSLHHTSGSPIQQVQFRLSQNGNIASDRVVRQGASMDYEASFSFMKVMLNPSIKTDKIQFSGTSKTVRVKMARLVSIQLPFQQIAEMEFTGTSNIKRWAQLTWTVDCSASITSTTVVIQLYNYQIGGYPEEGNGFAKAEVGLNDSTIIQTIRDNPACFRDASGRWRMRIRCLKTRTDPFDFRIDWIEFKVFCQNTYDYVLKITNCIADSWIVRFRAYSEVNIGRLYNYTIYVYDGDSSIQIQIIDGDYSQQCGSWLSLDGFGVIYVVVSVSALELGISRIHTYLEINRPNTSVYNLMDVEFEVS
;
A
#
# COMPACT_ATOMS: atom_id res chain seq x y z
N MET A 1 -80.78 2.02 -33.52
CA MET A 1 -81.77 2.49 -32.51
C MET A 1 -81.57 3.99 -32.35
N ARG A 2 -82.59 4.83 -32.60
CA ARG A 2 -83.26 5.73 -31.63
C ARG A 2 -82.29 6.63 -30.84
N ALA A 3 -82.17 7.93 -31.17
CA ALA A 3 -83.05 9.07 -30.76
C ALA A 3 -82.81 9.48 -29.28
N CYS A 4 -82.68 10.75 -28.86
CA CYS A 4 -83.40 12.02 -29.16
C CYS A 4 -82.44 13.25 -29.04
N MET A 5 -82.59 14.39 -29.76
CA MET A 5 -83.54 15.53 -29.56
C MET A 5 -83.38 16.28 -28.21
N ARG A 6 -83.40 17.64 -28.07
CA ARG A 6 -83.62 18.77 -29.03
C ARG A 6 -83.40 20.18 -28.37
N ASN A 7 -83.44 21.27 -29.18
CA ASN A 7 -83.86 22.69 -28.90
C ASN A 7 -82.78 23.76 -28.55
N ILE A 8 -82.90 25.07 -28.92
CA ILE A 8 -83.77 25.86 -29.86
C ILE A 8 -83.13 27.25 -30.20
N GLY A 9 -83.30 27.74 -31.46
CA GLY A 9 -83.65 29.13 -31.88
C GLY A 9 -82.53 30.21 -32.04
N ALA A 10 -82.64 31.27 -32.87
CA ALA A 10 -83.50 31.66 -34.02
C ALA A 10 -82.82 32.84 -34.79
N LEU A 11 -82.72 32.87 -36.14
CA LEU A 11 -83.52 33.67 -37.13
C LEU A 11 -83.57 35.21 -36.87
N ILE A 12 -83.17 36.16 -37.77
CA ILE A 12 -83.79 36.71 -39.02
C ILE A 12 -82.79 37.77 -39.60
N LEU A 13 -82.34 37.78 -40.88
CA LEU A 13 -82.88 38.34 -42.16
C LEU A 13 -82.81 39.89 -42.39
N GLY A 14 -82.38 40.31 -43.61
CA GLY A 14 -82.44 41.69 -44.16
C GLY A 14 -81.25 41.97 -45.10
N LEU A 15 -81.31 41.94 -46.44
CA LEU A 15 -82.12 42.60 -47.48
C LEU A 15 -81.50 43.90 -48.06
N THR A 16 -80.99 43.73 -49.28
CA THR A 16 -80.77 44.60 -50.45
C THR A 16 -81.11 46.12 -50.46
N LEU A 17 -80.23 46.85 -51.16
CA LEU A 17 -80.50 47.86 -52.23
C LEU A 17 -80.56 49.39 -51.92
N MET A 18 -79.69 50.12 -52.64
CA MET A 18 -79.90 51.38 -53.40
C MET A 18 -79.86 52.82 -52.80
N LEU A 19 -79.03 53.62 -53.50
CA LEU A 19 -79.28 54.97 -54.08
C LEU A 19 -79.38 56.24 -53.19
N SER A 20 -78.21 56.91 -53.08
CA SER A 20 -77.92 58.29 -53.53
C SER A 20 -78.53 59.56 -52.87
N ILE A 21 -77.76 60.65 -53.06
CA ILE A 21 -78.08 62.09 -52.83
C ILE A 21 -78.09 62.52 -51.35
N GLY A 22 -77.34 63.54 -50.91
CA GLY A 22 -76.28 64.32 -51.58
C GLY A 22 -76.06 65.69 -50.91
N LEU A 23 -74.90 66.33 -51.21
CA LEU A 23 -74.59 67.76 -51.00
C LEU A 23 -74.45 68.24 -49.52
N ALA A 24 -73.58 69.19 -49.14
CA ALA A 24 -72.55 69.96 -49.87
C ALA A 24 -71.42 70.42 -48.93
N GLY A 25 -70.26 70.82 -49.50
CA GLY A 25 -69.17 71.49 -48.78
C GLY A 25 -67.86 71.49 -49.58
N TRP A 26 -67.64 72.49 -50.43
CA TRP A 26 -66.51 72.55 -51.38
C TRP A 26 -65.48 73.65 -51.07
N THR A 27 -64.20 73.32 -51.25
CA THR A 27 -63.14 74.19 -51.84
C THR A 27 -62.17 73.23 -52.59
N GLN A 28 -62.16 73.16 -53.94
CA GLN A 28 -61.20 73.84 -54.86
C GLN A 28 -59.71 73.69 -54.45
N ALA A 29 -58.68 73.47 -55.30
CA ALA A 29 -58.50 73.15 -56.73
C ALA A 29 -56.95 72.94 -56.97
N SER A 30 -56.37 72.32 -58.02
CA SER A 30 -56.81 71.45 -59.13
C SER A 30 -55.59 70.88 -59.91
N VAL A 31 -55.74 69.70 -60.56
CA VAL A 31 -55.04 69.12 -61.76
C VAL A 31 -53.65 69.68 -62.20
N TRP A 32 -52.62 68.82 -62.38
CA TRP A 32 -51.92 68.58 -63.68
C TRP A 32 -50.78 67.52 -63.61
N ASN A 33 -50.31 67.13 -64.80
CA ASN A 33 -49.51 65.94 -65.14
C ASN A 33 -48.02 66.29 -65.37
N SER A 34 -47.06 65.53 -64.82
CA SER A 34 -45.76 65.26 -65.48
C SER A 34 -44.87 64.21 -64.80
N LEU A 35 -44.09 63.57 -65.67
CA LEU A 35 -43.14 62.47 -65.53
C LEU A 35 -41.82 62.83 -64.79
N TYR A 36 -41.01 61.79 -64.49
CA TYR A 36 -39.59 61.78 -64.08
C TYR A 36 -39.19 62.18 -62.65
N ALA A 37 -38.85 61.15 -61.86
CA ALA A 37 -37.45 60.98 -61.43
C ALA A 37 -37.11 59.49 -61.34
N HIS A 38 -36.01 59.06 -61.97
CA HIS A 38 -35.38 57.79 -61.62
C HIS A 38 -34.83 57.91 -60.19
N ALA A 39 -35.31 57.06 -59.29
CA ALA A 39 -34.35 56.36 -58.46
C ALA A 39 -33.87 55.15 -59.29
N SER A 40 -32.58 55.12 -59.60
CA SER A 40 -31.87 53.85 -59.83
C SER A 40 -32.20 52.86 -58.70
N PRO A 41 -31.95 51.55 -58.84
CA PRO A 41 -32.04 50.66 -57.69
C PRO A 41 -31.32 51.29 -56.49
N ILE A 42 -31.81 51.05 -55.28
CA ILE A 42 -30.90 51.00 -54.15
C ILE A 42 -29.88 49.95 -54.58
N ARG A 43 -28.72 50.40 -55.08
CA ARG A 43 -27.63 49.51 -55.40
C ARG A 43 -27.40 48.79 -54.09
N ALA A 44 -27.60 47.48 -54.08
CA ALA A 44 -27.03 46.63 -53.05
C ALA A 44 -25.54 46.96 -53.08
N GLU A 45 -25.11 47.80 -52.14
CA GLU A 45 -23.72 48.13 -51.98
C GLU A 45 -23.03 46.81 -51.63
N GLU A 46 -21.88 46.52 -52.24
CA GLU A 46 -21.18 45.25 -52.04
C GLU A 46 -21.11 44.97 -50.52
N PRO A 47 -21.55 43.78 -50.05
CA PRO A 47 -21.82 43.55 -48.64
C PRO A 47 -20.57 43.85 -47.80
N LYS A 48 -20.65 44.97 -47.07
CA LYS A 48 -19.61 45.48 -46.16
C LYS A 48 -19.42 44.60 -44.93
N ILE A 49 -20.31 43.65 -44.70
CA ILE A 49 -20.16 42.54 -43.77
C ILE A 49 -19.91 41.28 -44.57
N ARG A 50 -18.92 40.48 -44.16
CA ARG A 50 -18.65 39.17 -44.75
C ARG A 50 -19.00 38.06 -43.77
N LEU A 51 -19.73 37.08 -44.26
CA LEU A 51 -19.82 35.76 -43.67
C LEU A 51 -18.55 34.97 -43.99
N ARG A 52 -18.01 34.28 -43.00
CA ARG A 52 -16.90 33.33 -43.11
C ARG A 52 -17.19 32.13 -42.20
N GLU A 53 -16.49 31.03 -42.44
CA GLU A 53 -16.57 29.87 -41.55
C GLU A 53 -16.20 30.24 -40.10
N GLY A 54 -16.98 29.73 -39.14
CA GLY A 54 -16.68 29.81 -37.72
C GLY A 54 -15.56 28.84 -37.34
N THR A 55 -14.99 28.99 -36.14
CA THR A 55 -13.81 28.18 -35.71
C THR A 55 -14.21 26.89 -34.99
N ALA A 56 -15.38 26.30 -35.27
CA ALA A 56 -15.82 25.10 -34.56
C ALA A 56 -17.00 24.29 -35.17
N GLY A 57 -16.80 22.98 -35.31
CA GLY A 57 -17.89 22.00 -35.36
C GLY A 57 -18.49 21.73 -36.74
N THR A 58 -18.95 20.49 -36.95
CA THR A 58 -19.57 20.06 -38.21
C THR A 58 -20.95 20.67 -38.41
N SER A 59 -21.09 21.51 -39.44
CA SER A 59 -22.37 21.84 -40.07
C SER A 59 -22.17 21.79 -41.58
N ILE A 60 -23.07 21.12 -42.30
CA ILE A 60 -23.11 21.19 -43.77
C ILE A 60 -23.83 22.49 -44.11
N ILE A 61 -23.07 23.53 -44.47
CA ILE A 61 -23.62 24.81 -44.91
C ILE A 61 -23.43 24.91 -46.42
N SER A 62 -24.54 24.78 -47.16
CA SER A 62 -24.53 24.80 -48.62
C SER A 62 -24.43 26.22 -49.17
N ILE A 63 -23.22 26.73 -49.40
CA ILE A 63 -23.01 27.97 -50.15
C ILE A 63 -21.94 27.78 -51.23
N ASN A 64 -22.35 27.87 -52.51
CA ASN A 64 -21.50 28.09 -53.68
C ASN A 64 -20.15 27.34 -53.75
N GLY A 65 -20.16 26.02 -53.58
CA GLY A 65 -19.20 25.13 -54.24
C GLY A 65 -17.77 25.05 -53.70
N THR A 66 -17.53 25.35 -52.43
CA THR A 66 -16.23 25.08 -51.76
C THR A 66 -16.44 24.20 -50.52
N SER A 67 -15.47 23.35 -50.16
CA SER A 67 -15.53 22.48 -48.99
C SER A 67 -14.26 22.57 -48.13
N ALA A 68 -14.43 22.65 -46.81
CA ALA A 68 -13.34 22.66 -45.84
C ALA A 68 -13.32 21.37 -44.98
N LYS A 69 -12.11 20.89 -44.67
CA LYS A 69 -11.84 19.75 -43.77
C LYS A 69 -10.77 20.20 -42.77
N VAL A 70 -11.07 20.17 -41.47
CA VAL A 70 -10.14 20.64 -40.42
C VAL A 70 -10.11 19.69 -39.22
N SER A 71 -8.94 19.59 -38.59
CA SER A 71 -8.65 18.75 -37.41
C SER A 71 -8.47 19.61 -36.14
N ILE A 72 -8.62 18.97 -34.97
CA ILE A 72 -8.76 19.64 -33.65
C ILE A 72 -7.40 20.05 -33.05
N SER A 73 -7.32 21.23 -32.44
CA SER A 73 -6.20 21.64 -31.56
C SER A 73 -6.39 21.17 -30.12
N SER A 74 -5.31 20.72 -29.49
CA SER A 74 -5.32 19.96 -28.23
C SER A 74 -4.40 20.56 -27.18
N ASP A 75 -4.87 20.65 -25.93
CA ASP A 75 -4.01 21.04 -24.81
C ASP A 75 -3.27 19.82 -24.27
N ILE A 76 -1.94 19.91 -24.19
CA ILE A 76 -1.09 18.96 -23.48
C ILE A 76 -0.68 19.62 -22.18
N ILE A 77 -1.04 19.03 -21.03
CA ILE A 77 -0.74 19.58 -19.70
C ILE A 77 -0.06 18.51 -18.86
N ALA A 78 1.08 18.86 -18.26
CA ALA A 78 1.81 18.00 -17.34
C ALA A 78 1.51 18.36 -15.87
N TYR A 79 1.45 17.35 -15.01
CA TYR A 79 1.33 17.48 -13.56
C TYR A 79 2.42 16.64 -12.90
N ASN A 80 3.04 17.16 -11.83
CA ASN A 80 3.93 16.40 -10.95
C ASN A 80 3.24 16.13 -9.60
N PRO A 81 3.74 15.21 -8.77
CA PRO A 81 3.24 15.03 -7.41
C PRO A 81 3.27 16.32 -6.58
N SER A 82 2.25 16.51 -5.75
CA SER A 82 2.17 17.58 -4.74
C SER A 82 2.16 17.05 -3.30
N GLY A 83 2.21 15.73 -3.13
CA GLY A 83 2.27 15.05 -1.84
C GLY A 83 2.79 13.63 -2.03
N TYR A 84 3.40 13.05 -0.99
CA TYR A 84 3.83 11.66 -0.97
C TYR A 84 3.66 11.08 0.45
N THR A 85 3.62 9.75 0.55
CA THR A 85 3.59 9.03 1.82
C THR A 85 4.38 7.74 1.65
N PRO A 86 5.53 7.57 2.35
CA PRO A 86 6.20 6.28 2.45
C PRO A 86 5.26 5.25 3.09
N LEU A 87 5.17 4.07 2.50
CA LEU A 87 4.32 2.99 2.98
C LEU A 87 5.16 1.93 3.71
N GLY A 88 4.54 1.33 4.72
CA GLY A 88 5.18 0.31 5.55
C GLY A 88 6.37 0.86 6.33
N GLY A 89 7.50 0.17 6.20
CA GLY A 89 8.74 0.47 6.90
C GLY A 89 9.65 1.47 6.18
N THR A 90 9.28 1.84 4.95
CA THR A 90 10.09 2.66 4.03
C THR A 90 10.41 4.02 4.62
N THR A 91 11.68 4.44 4.58
CA THR A 91 12.11 5.75 5.10
C THR A 91 12.68 6.62 4.00
N LEU A 92 12.24 7.88 3.90
CA LEU A 92 12.94 8.89 3.11
C LEU A 92 14.35 9.10 3.70
N ILE A 93 15.36 9.11 2.84
CA ILE A 93 16.76 9.39 3.19
C ILE A 93 17.15 10.80 2.76
N SER A 94 16.74 11.23 1.56
CA SER A 94 17.04 12.56 1.01
C SER A 94 16.07 12.96 -0.10
N GLY A 95 16.09 14.25 -0.43
CA GLY A 95 15.30 14.86 -1.52
C GLY A 95 13.91 15.34 -1.09
N ALA A 96 13.25 16.05 -2.00
CA ALA A 96 11.95 16.67 -1.83
C ALA A 96 11.10 16.61 -3.12
N LEU A 97 9.80 16.94 -3.01
CA LEU A 97 8.85 16.91 -4.13
C LEU A 97 9.20 17.80 -5.34
N ASN A 98 10.15 18.73 -5.19
CA ASN A 98 10.61 19.55 -6.31
C ASN A 98 11.67 18.86 -7.16
N ASP A 99 12.39 17.91 -6.56
CA ASP A 99 13.47 17.18 -7.22
C ASP A 99 12.85 16.23 -8.26
N ILE A 100 11.73 15.58 -7.93
CA ILE A 100 11.00 14.66 -8.85
C ILE A 100 10.22 15.31 -10.01
N ARG A 101 10.55 16.55 -10.40
CA ARG A 101 9.78 17.32 -11.42
C ARG A 101 10.33 17.22 -12.84
N ALA A 102 11.60 16.87 -12.99
CA ALA A 102 12.29 16.70 -14.27
C ALA A 102 13.25 15.50 -14.17
N ASP A 103 13.68 14.96 -15.32
CA ASP A 103 14.84 14.07 -15.42
C ASP A 103 16.09 14.98 -15.45
N ASP A 104 16.74 15.13 -14.29
CA ASP A 104 17.90 16.01 -14.08
C ASP A 104 18.97 15.45 -13.13
N SER A 105 18.86 14.17 -12.74
CA SER A 105 19.73 13.45 -11.81
C SER A 105 19.72 13.96 -10.36
N VAL A 106 18.63 14.63 -9.93
CA VAL A 106 18.38 15.02 -8.53
C VAL A 106 17.26 14.14 -7.93
N TYR A 107 17.66 13.12 -7.19
CA TYR A 107 16.73 12.08 -6.70
C TYR A 107 16.06 12.37 -5.35
N MET A 108 14.76 12.08 -5.25
CA MET A 108 14.18 11.61 -3.99
C MET A 108 14.64 10.17 -3.71
N THR A 109 15.28 9.95 -2.57
CA THR A 109 15.86 8.66 -2.19
C THR A 109 15.15 8.05 -0.99
N PHE A 110 14.69 6.81 -1.14
CA PHE A 110 13.95 6.05 -0.14
C PHE A 110 14.69 4.75 0.21
N ARG A 111 14.94 4.51 1.49
CA ARG A 111 15.50 3.25 1.96
C ARG A 111 14.41 2.21 2.13
N SER A 112 14.66 1.05 1.55
CA SER A 112 13.82 -0.14 1.70
C SER A 112 13.82 -0.68 3.13
N CYS A 113 12.77 -1.44 3.44
CA CYS A 113 12.55 -2.11 4.71
C CYS A 113 12.26 -3.60 4.49
N GLY A 114 12.62 -4.42 5.49
CA GLY A 114 12.57 -5.88 5.38
C GLY A 114 11.54 -6.52 6.30
N TYR A 115 11.17 -7.76 5.99
CA TYR A 115 10.34 -8.61 6.87
C TYR A 115 11.09 -9.17 8.08
N SER A 116 12.38 -8.87 8.22
CA SER A 116 13.20 -9.28 9.35
C SER A 116 14.21 -8.20 9.74
N ALA A 117 14.69 -8.27 10.97
CA ALA A 117 15.78 -7.46 11.48
C ALA A 117 16.56 -8.21 12.56
N TYR A 118 17.86 -7.96 12.64
CA TYR A 118 18.79 -8.66 13.53
C TYR A 118 19.69 -7.63 14.22
N ASN A 119 19.98 -7.84 15.50
CA ASN A 119 21.07 -7.14 16.17
C ASN A 119 21.68 -8.04 17.25
N GLU A 120 22.98 -7.87 17.50
CA GLU A 120 23.71 -8.63 18.51
C GLU A 120 24.72 -7.78 19.27
N SER A 121 25.09 -8.25 20.47
CA SER A 121 26.17 -7.70 21.27
C SER A 121 26.93 -8.85 21.93
N LEU A 122 28.01 -9.26 21.26
CA LEU A 122 28.75 -10.48 21.60
C LEU A 122 29.65 -10.31 22.83
N ASP A 123 30.33 -9.17 22.96
CA ASP A 123 31.25 -8.88 24.05
C ASP A 123 30.60 -8.94 25.44
N ILE A 124 31.42 -9.01 26.49
CA ILE A 124 30.94 -8.94 27.86
C ILE A 124 30.56 -7.49 28.20
N SER A 125 29.31 -7.28 28.62
CA SER A 125 28.87 -6.06 29.30
C SER A 125 28.58 -6.38 30.76
N SER A 126 28.95 -5.49 31.69
CA SER A 126 28.72 -5.66 33.12
C SER A 126 28.03 -4.46 33.76
N THR A 127 27.33 -4.69 34.87
CA THR A 127 26.71 -3.64 35.70
C THR A 127 26.54 -4.09 37.15
N THR A 128 26.40 -3.14 38.06
CA THR A 128 25.92 -3.34 39.44
C THR A 128 24.47 -2.85 39.63
N SER A 129 23.88 -2.19 38.62
CA SER A 129 22.54 -1.60 38.70
C SER A 129 21.46 -2.63 39.03
N ILE A 130 20.57 -2.31 39.97
CA ILE A 130 19.35 -3.10 40.24
C ILE A 130 18.20 -2.78 39.27
N SER A 131 18.31 -1.67 38.52
CA SER A 131 17.44 -1.31 37.40
C SER A 131 17.99 -1.88 36.10
N TYR A 132 17.09 -2.31 35.21
CA TYR A 132 17.44 -2.87 33.90
C TYR A 132 18.21 -1.89 33.03
N VAL A 133 19.32 -2.37 32.45
CA VAL A 133 20.10 -1.67 31.42
C VAL A 133 20.04 -2.47 30.11
N ASP A 134 20.08 -1.76 28.97
CA ASP A 134 20.06 -2.38 27.64
C ASP A 134 21.38 -3.11 27.36
N LYS A 135 21.30 -4.35 26.89
CA LYS A 135 22.44 -5.10 26.32
C LYS A 135 22.43 -5.04 24.80
N VAL A 136 21.27 -5.29 24.20
CA VAL A 136 21.04 -5.12 22.77
C VAL A 136 19.64 -4.56 22.57
N SER A 137 19.53 -3.59 21.65
CA SER A 137 18.29 -2.92 21.27
C SER A 137 18.13 -3.03 19.76
N LEU A 138 16.93 -3.38 19.33
CA LEU A 138 16.57 -3.62 17.94
C LEU A 138 15.29 -2.83 17.63
N THR A 139 15.46 -1.71 16.93
CA THR A 139 14.33 -0.96 16.36
C THR A 139 13.99 -1.54 15.00
N PHE A 140 12.73 -1.92 14.82
CA PHE A 140 12.20 -2.55 13.63
C PHE A 140 10.99 -1.77 13.12
N ASN A 141 10.96 -1.49 11.82
CA ASN A 141 9.83 -0.85 11.14
C ASN A 141 9.44 -1.74 9.95
N PRO A 142 8.38 -2.55 10.06
CA PRO A 142 8.06 -3.55 9.05
C PRO A 142 7.40 -2.96 7.79
N PRO A 143 7.57 -3.59 6.61
CA PRO A 143 6.88 -3.21 5.37
C PRO A 143 5.34 -3.27 5.45
N GLU A 144 4.79 -4.00 6.41
CA GLU A 144 3.35 -4.10 6.62
C GLU A 144 3.03 -4.35 8.10
N THR A 145 1.82 -4.00 8.51
CA THR A 145 1.31 -4.40 9.84
C THR A 145 1.08 -5.91 9.88
N GLY A 146 1.41 -6.57 10.98
CA GLY A 146 1.08 -7.98 11.17
C GLY A 146 1.83 -8.66 12.30
N HIS A 147 1.70 -9.99 12.37
CA HIS A 147 2.42 -10.81 13.34
C HIS A 147 3.87 -11.04 12.90
N TYR A 148 4.82 -10.79 13.82
CA TYR A 148 6.25 -11.04 13.69
C TYR A 148 6.74 -11.90 14.85
N ILE A 149 7.66 -12.80 14.54
CA ILE A 149 8.30 -13.71 15.49
C ILE A 149 9.57 -13.05 16.02
N ILE A 150 9.75 -13.10 17.33
CA ILE A 150 10.90 -12.55 18.04
C ILE A 150 11.56 -13.71 18.78
N ILE A 151 12.84 -13.95 18.51
CA ILE A 151 13.68 -14.85 19.29
C ILE A 151 14.86 -14.09 19.90
N ALA A 152 15.23 -14.46 21.12
CA ALA A 152 16.36 -13.88 21.83
C ALA A 152 17.19 -14.96 22.53
N ASP A 153 18.51 -14.80 22.50
CA ASP A 153 19.42 -15.57 23.33
C ASP A 153 20.46 -14.68 24.01
N ALA A 154 21.01 -15.16 25.13
CA ALA A 154 22.19 -14.60 25.77
C ALA A 154 22.77 -15.59 26.79
N GLU A 155 23.92 -15.21 27.35
CA GLU A 155 24.56 -15.86 28.48
C GLU A 155 24.72 -14.84 29.62
N ILE A 156 24.29 -15.20 30.83
CA ILE A 156 24.29 -14.30 32.00
C ILE A 156 25.08 -14.87 33.18
N GLN A 157 25.82 -14.00 33.88
CA GLN A 157 26.72 -14.34 34.99
C GLN A 157 26.53 -13.38 36.16
N CYS A 158 26.83 -13.82 37.38
CA CYS A 158 27.00 -12.95 38.55
C CYS A 158 28.33 -13.26 39.26
N SER A 159 29.05 -12.22 39.68
CA SER A 159 30.37 -12.34 40.32
C SER A 159 30.33 -12.81 41.78
N SER A 160 29.15 -13.14 42.32
CA SER A 160 28.94 -13.52 43.71
C SER A 160 28.06 -14.75 43.81
N THR A 161 28.43 -15.66 44.71
CA THR A 161 27.63 -16.84 45.08
C THR A 161 26.80 -16.61 46.35
N ALA A 162 26.64 -15.37 46.85
CA ALA A 162 25.71 -15.10 47.95
C ALA A 162 24.26 -15.48 47.55
N VAL A 163 23.41 -15.83 48.51
CA VAL A 163 22.03 -16.32 48.23
C VAL A 163 21.07 -15.19 47.84
N ASN A 164 21.39 -13.94 48.21
CA ASN A 164 20.70 -12.74 47.72
C ASN A 164 21.25 -12.25 46.36
N ALA A 165 22.52 -12.51 46.07
CA ALA A 165 23.17 -12.13 44.82
C ALA A 165 22.65 -12.95 43.62
N GLY A 166 22.54 -12.27 42.48
CA GLY A 166 22.07 -12.88 41.24
C GLY A 166 22.00 -11.86 40.10
N VAL A 167 21.78 -12.40 38.91
CA VAL A 167 21.56 -11.66 37.67
C VAL A 167 20.14 -11.89 37.20
N LYS A 168 19.47 -10.84 36.73
CA LYS A 168 18.17 -10.90 36.08
C LYS A 168 18.29 -10.38 34.65
N ALA A 169 17.62 -11.02 33.70
CA ALA A 169 17.61 -10.63 32.30
C ALA A 169 16.22 -10.79 31.70
N ARG A 170 15.83 -9.90 30.77
CA ARG A 170 14.47 -9.86 30.22
C ARG A 170 14.39 -9.41 28.77
N LEU A 171 13.38 -9.93 28.05
CA LEU A 171 12.94 -9.42 26.75
C LEU A 171 11.85 -8.36 26.97
N TYR A 172 12.04 -7.15 26.43
CA TYR A 172 11.21 -5.97 26.74
C TYR A 172 10.96 -5.10 25.51
N ASN A 173 9.73 -4.62 25.28
CA ASN A 173 9.40 -3.74 24.13
C ASN A 173 9.23 -2.25 24.47
N GLY A 174 9.58 -1.83 25.69
CA GLY A 174 9.28 -0.48 26.18
C GLY A 174 8.06 -0.39 27.10
N THR A 175 7.15 -1.38 27.05
CA THR A 175 5.95 -1.47 27.92
C THR A 175 5.88 -2.82 28.65
N ASN A 176 5.92 -3.91 27.91
CA ASN A 176 5.71 -5.27 28.41
C ASN A 176 7.02 -6.05 28.47
N THR A 177 7.09 -6.97 29.44
CA THR A 177 8.13 -8.00 29.53
C THR A 177 7.56 -9.33 29.04
N TYR A 178 8.28 -10.02 28.15
CA TYR A 178 7.83 -11.28 27.53
C TYR A 178 8.64 -12.51 27.95
N GLN A 179 9.69 -12.32 28.74
CA GLN A 179 10.51 -13.37 29.34
C GLN A 179 11.35 -12.71 30.44
N GLU A 180 11.52 -13.35 31.60
CA GLU A 180 12.43 -12.89 32.65
C GLU A 180 13.08 -14.05 33.43
N VAL A 181 14.38 -14.22 33.21
CA VAL A 181 15.23 -15.13 34.01
C VAL A 181 15.76 -14.38 35.23
N ILE A 182 15.73 -15.03 36.40
CA ILE A 182 16.39 -14.57 37.63
C ILE A 182 17.30 -15.70 38.09
N TYR A 183 18.60 -15.58 37.82
CA TYR A 183 19.59 -16.59 38.11
C TYR A 183 20.46 -16.22 39.31
N ARG A 184 20.77 -17.23 40.14
CA ARG A 184 21.65 -17.11 41.30
C ARG A 184 22.69 -18.22 41.21
N PRO A 185 23.95 -17.90 40.88
CA PRO A 185 24.93 -18.92 40.54
C PRO A 185 25.38 -19.73 41.75
N ARG A 186 25.79 -20.97 41.53
CA ARG A 186 26.46 -21.81 42.55
C ARG A 186 28.00 -21.74 42.44
N ASN A 187 28.52 -21.06 41.42
CA ASN A 187 29.91 -20.81 41.08
C ASN A 187 29.96 -19.52 40.24
N THR A 188 30.89 -18.61 40.53
CA THR A 188 31.06 -17.36 39.77
C THR A 188 31.45 -17.60 38.30
N ALA A 189 32.00 -18.77 37.96
CA ALA A 189 32.32 -19.18 36.59
C ALA A 189 31.09 -19.60 35.74
N GLU A 190 29.87 -19.53 36.27
CA GLU A 190 28.65 -19.91 35.54
C GLU A 190 28.18 -18.83 34.56
N TRP A 191 27.99 -19.23 33.31
CA TRP A 191 27.34 -18.48 32.24
C TRP A 191 26.03 -19.18 31.89
N TYR A 192 24.96 -18.73 32.55
CA TYR A 192 23.63 -19.35 32.49
C TYR A 192 22.87 -18.92 31.23
N PRO A 193 22.13 -19.81 30.54
CA PRO A 193 21.36 -19.46 29.36
C PRO A 193 20.17 -18.54 29.67
N PHE A 194 19.98 -17.55 28.80
CA PHE A 194 18.70 -16.87 28.60
C PHE A 194 18.17 -17.21 27.22
N ASN A 195 16.91 -17.64 27.13
CA ASN A 195 16.16 -17.77 25.88
C ASN A 195 14.81 -17.07 26.01
N ALA A 196 14.38 -16.40 24.95
CA ALA A 196 13.01 -15.91 24.82
C ALA A 196 12.47 -16.18 23.40
N LEU A 197 11.16 -16.35 23.33
CA LEU A 197 10.35 -16.42 22.12
C LEU A 197 9.10 -15.57 22.36
N LYS A 198 8.65 -14.80 21.37
CA LYS A 198 7.38 -14.08 21.40
C LYS A 198 6.86 -13.88 19.97
N GLN A 199 5.55 -13.96 19.75
CA GLN A 199 4.95 -13.38 18.55
C GLN A 199 4.30 -12.05 18.92
N LEU A 200 4.61 -10.96 18.19
CA LEU A 200 3.95 -9.66 18.38
C LEU A 200 3.24 -9.23 17.12
N TYR A 201 2.04 -8.66 17.30
CA TYR A 201 1.40 -7.86 16.27
C TYR A 201 2.05 -6.47 16.27
N ILE A 202 2.78 -6.15 15.20
CA ILE A 202 3.56 -4.91 15.07
C ILE A 202 2.82 -3.97 14.12
N GLN A 203 2.56 -2.75 14.59
CA GLN A 203 1.98 -1.64 13.84
C GLN A 203 3.00 -0.50 13.77
N GLY A 204 3.70 -0.37 12.64
CA GLY A 204 4.78 0.60 12.47
C GLY A 204 6.01 0.32 13.37
N GLN A 205 6.78 1.36 13.68
CA GLN A 205 8.08 1.21 14.34
C GLN A 205 7.94 0.70 15.79
N THR A 206 8.68 -0.35 16.14
CA THR A 206 8.75 -0.94 17.48
C THR A 206 10.20 -1.22 17.87
N THR A 207 10.58 -0.93 19.12
CA THR A 207 11.92 -1.23 19.66
C THR A 207 11.89 -2.35 20.69
N ILE A 208 12.53 -3.47 20.36
CA ILE A 208 12.71 -4.63 21.23
C ILE A 208 14.09 -4.57 21.88
N ARG A 209 14.17 -4.87 23.18
CA ARG A 209 15.39 -4.82 23.98
C ARG A 209 15.59 -6.13 24.72
N LEU A 210 16.84 -6.62 24.72
CA LEU A 210 17.31 -7.55 25.72
C LEU A 210 18.02 -6.74 26.80
N GLN A 211 17.53 -6.83 28.03
CA GLN A 211 18.03 -6.06 29.16
C GLN A 211 18.55 -6.97 30.26
N PHE A 212 19.48 -6.49 31.07
CA PHE A 212 19.98 -7.19 32.25
C PHE A 212 20.15 -6.25 33.45
N ALA A 213 20.22 -6.82 34.66
CA ALA A 213 20.45 -6.10 35.89
C ALA A 213 20.91 -7.03 37.02
N SER A 214 21.47 -6.43 38.06
CA SER A 214 21.72 -7.10 39.34
C SER A 214 20.41 -7.34 40.10
N VAL A 215 20.38 -8.41 40.89
CA VAL A 215 19.31 -8.64 41.87
C VAL A 215 19.50 -7.79 43.13
N SER A 216 20.76 -7.52 43.52
CA SER A 216 21.07 -6.95 44.85
C SER A 216 22.36 -6.11 44.90
N GLY A 217 22.75 -5.47 43.79
CA GLY A 217 23.95 -4.62 43.72
C GLY A 217 25.28 -5.35 43.47
N SER A 218 25.29 -6.69 43.45
CA SER A 218 26.47 -7.46 43.01
C SER A 218 26.77 -7.22 41.54
N SER A 219 28.05 -7.28 41.14
CA SER A 219 28.41 -7.20 39.73
C SER A 219 27.84 -8.38 38.96
N VAL A 220 27.20 -8.08 37.84
CA VAL A 220 26.60 -9.04 36.92
C VAL A 220 27.06 -8.75 35.50
N SER A 221 27.08 -9.79 34.67
CA SER A 221 27.55 -9.71 33.30
C SER A 221 26.60 -10.41 32.34
N ILE A 222 26.60 -9.96 31.09
CA ILE A 222 25.89 -10.59 29.96
C ILE A 222 26.77 -10.53 28.71
N ARG A 223 26.72 -11.58 27.89
CA ARG A 223 27.47 -11.71 26.62
C ARG A 223 26.69 -12.55 25.60
N ASN A 224 27.20 -12.65 24.37
CA ASN A 224 26.60 -13.43 23.28
C ASN A 224 25.11 -13.15 23.12
N ALA A 225 24.72 -11.88 23.23
CA ALA A 225 23.34 -11.45 23.29
C ALA A 225 22.80 -11.18 21.88
N ARG A 226 21.71 -11.83 21.48
CA ARG A 226 21.14 -11.70 20.14
C ARG A 226 19.64 -11.45 20.19
N LEU A 227 19.18 -10.62 19.25
CA LEU A 227 17.77 -10.39 18.95
C LEU A 227 17.55 -10.60 17.47
N PHE A 228 16.58 -11.45 17.13
CA PHE A 228 16.10 -11.60 15.76
C PHE A 228 14.59 -11.46 15.73
N ILE A 229 14.12 -10.60 14.83
CA ILE A 229 12.70 -10.40 14.50
C ILE A 229 12.52 -10.83 13.05
N PHE A 230 11.50 -11.64 12.75
CA PHE A 230 11.22 -12.07 11.38
C PHE A 230 9.75 -12.42 11.17
N LYS A 231 9.30 -12.36 9.92
CA LYS A 231 8.01 -12.91 9.49
C LYS A 231 8.20 -14.27 8.83
N ALA A 232 7.23 -15.15 9.03
CA ALA A 232 7.00 -16.36 8.24
C ALA A 232 5.49 -16.42 7.93
N THR A 233 5.10 -17.15 6.88
CA THR A 233 3.72 -17.15 6.35
C THR A 233 2.84 -18.24 6.98
N SER A 234 3.40 -19.42 7.22
CA SER A 234 2.75 -20.61 7.75
C SER A 234 3.14 -20.80 9.22
N VAL A 235 2.52 -20.01 10.12
CA VAL A 235 2.87 -19.94 11.54
C VAL A 235 1.67 -20.25 12.42
N HIS A 236 1.85 -21.19 13.36
CA HIS A 236 0.90 -21.51 14.41
C HIS A 236 1.53 -21.17 15.76
N TYR A 237 0.79 -20.50 16.65
CA TYR A 237 1.35 -19.92 17.87
C TYR A 237 0.35 -19.95 19.02
N ALA A 238 0.83 -20.25 20.24
CA ALA A 238 0.06 -20.13 21.47
C ALA A 238 0.93 -19.59 22.62
N GLU A 239 0.29 -18.87 23.53
CA GLU A 239 0.96 -18.24 24.67
C GLU A 239 0.17 -18.32 25.99
N SER A 240 0.88 -18.25 27.10
CA SER A 240 0.32 -18.11 28.45
C SER A 240 1.28 -17.33 29.34
N GLU A 241 1.14 -16.00 29.27
CA GLU A 241 2.05 -14.99 29.84
C GLU A 241 2.09 -15.01 31.37
N GLY A 242 0.93 -14.84 32.02
CA GLY A 242 0.81 -14.68 33.47
C GLY A 242 1.27 -15.91 34.25
N ARG A 243 1.66 -15.74 35.52
CA ARG A 243 2.17 -16.84 36.34
C ARG A 243 1.07 -17.81 36.78
N SER A 244 1.28 -19.10 36.52
CA SER A 244 0.47 -20.22 36.99
C SER A 244 1.26 -21.05 37.99
N THR A 245 0.59 -21.73 38.92
CA THR A 245 1.22 -22.55 39.97
C THR A 245 0.48 -23.85 40.24
N THR A 246 1.21 -24.90 40.62
CA THR A 246 0.63 -26.18 41.07
C THR A 246 1.51 -26.85 42.12
N ASN A 247 0.90 -27.59 43.06
CA ASN A 247 1.58 -28.56 43.92
C ASN A 247 1.38 -30.01 43.45
N SER A 248 0.71 -30.22 42.32
CA SER A 248 0.51 -31.54 41.73
C SER A 248 1.85 -32.19 41.36
N THR A 249 1.96 -33.50 41.63
CA THR A 249 3.03 -34.37 41.09
C THR A 249 2.68 -34.96 39.72
N LEU A 250 1.42 -34.83 39.30
CA LEU A 250 0.97 -35.09 37.94
C LEU A 250 1.11 -33.82 37.08
N TRP A 251 1.38 -34.00 35.80
CA TRP A 251 1.52 -32.94 34.82
C TRP A 251 0.23 -32.11 34.66
N VAL A 252 0.38 -30.79 34.59
CA VAL A 252 -0.70 -29.83 34.34
C VAL A 252 -0.35 -28.99 33.11
N ASP A 253 -1.28 -28.83 32.17
CA ASP A 253 -1.08 -27.94 31.01
C ASP A 253 -0.96 -26.47 31.43
N LYS A 254 -0.02 -25.77 30.80
CA LYS A 254 0.18 -24.32 30.93
C LYS A 254 -0.28 -23.58 29.68
N VAL A 255 0.07 -24.11 28.51
CA VAL A 255 -0.36 -23.60 27.21
C VAL A 255 -0.42 -24.78 26.25
N THR A 256 -1.48 -24.79 25.43
CA THR A 256 -1.72 -25.80 24.39
C THR A 256 -1.96 -25.10 23.07
N LEU A 257 -1.23 -25.52 22.04
CA LEU A 257 -1.43 -25.15 20.65
C LEU A 257 -2.09 -26.33 19.92
N ARG A 258 -3.17 -26.07 19.19
CA ARG A 258 -3.87 -27.05 18.35
C ARG A 258 -3.93 -26.50 16.94
N PHE A 259 -3.56 -27.29 15.94
CA PHE A 259 -3.76 -26.93 14.54
C PHE A 259 -3.71 -28.16 13.62
N THR A 260 -4.32 -28.01 12.45
CA THR A 260 -4.20 -28.96 11.34
C THR A 260 -3.27 -28.38 10.28
N PRO A 261 -2.17 -29.05 9.89
CA PRO A 261 -1.29 -28.60 8.82
C PRO A 261 -2.03 -28.45 7.48
N SER A 262 -1.73 -27.37 6.74
CA SER A 262 -2.27 -27.14 5.39
C SER A 262 -1.55 -27.95 4.30
N SER A 263 -0.43 -28.58 4.64
CA SER A 263 0.25 -29.59 3.83
C SER A 263 1.03 -30.52 4.77
N GLU A 264 1.23 -31.77 4.36
CA GLU A 264 2.24 -32.61 4.99
C GLU A 264 3.64 -31.98 4.80
N GLY A 265 4.57 -32.31 5.70
CA GLY A 265 5.97 -31.93 5.55
C GLY A 265 6.63 -31.47 6.84
N ASP A 266 7.72 -30.73 6.69
CA ASP A 266 8.62 -30.41 7.78
C ASP A 266 8.28 -29.08 8.46
N TYR A 267 8.32 -29.10 9.79
CA TYR A 267 7.98 -27.98 10.67
C TYR A 267 9.06 -27.77 11.74
N LEU A 268 9.38 -26.52 12.02
CA LEU A 268 10.22 -26.12 13.15
C LEU A 268 9.33 -25.78 14.34
N ILE A 269 9.53 -26.47 15.46
CA ILE A 269 8.94 -26.11 16.75
C ILE A 269 9.99 -25.37 17.57
N ILE A 270 9.59 -24.25 18.18
CA ILE A 270 10.35 -23.61 19.25
C ILE A 270 9.39 -23.38 20.43
N ALA A 271 9.86 -23.68 21.65
CA ALA A 271 9.10 -23.40 22.86
C ALA A 271 9.98 -22.79 23.95
N THR A 272 9.42 -21.84 24.71
CA THR A 272 10.06 -21.23 25.87
C THR A 272 9.12 -21.15 27.06
N ALA A 273 9.68 -21.13 28.27
CA ALA A 273 8.98 -20.73 29.49
C ALA A 273 9.98 -20.23 30.54
N ASN A 274 9.48 -19.58 31.60
CA ASN A 274 10.21 -19.42 32.85
C ASN A 274 9.61 -20.26 33.97
N LEU A 275 10.48 -20.95 34.71
CA LEU A 275 10.12 -21.89 35.77
C LEU A 275 10.59 -21.40 37.14
N ASP A 276 9.75 -21.50 38.14
CA ASP A 276 10.10 -21.25 39.54
C ASP A 276 9.54 -22.35 40.46
N SER A 277 9.97 -22.35 41.73
CA SER A 277 9.37 -23.22 42.74
C SER A 277 9.52 -22.60 44.14
N SER A 278 8.55 -22.87 45.01
CA SER A 278 8.54 -22.40 46.40
C SER A 278 9.58 -23.07 47.30
N SER A 279 10.34 -24.05 46.81
CA SER A 279 11.27 -24.86 47.60
C SER A 279 12.68 -24.91 47.00
N THR A 280 13.68 -25.02 47.86
CA THR A 280 15.08 -25.33 47.48
C THR A 280 15.43 -26.82 47.63
N SER A 281 14.51 -27.62 48.17
CA SER A 281 14.67 -29.07 48.40
C SER A 281 13.99 -29.91 47.32
N TYR A 282 12.95 -29.37 46.69
CA TYR A 282 12.15 -30.05 45.66
C TYR A 282 12.29 -29.37 44.30
N ASP A 283 12.23 -30.18 43.25
CA ASP A 283 12.43 -29.79 41.86
C ASP A 283 11.11 -29.31 41.24
N VAL A 284 11.16 -28.24 40.43
CA VAL A 284 10.13 -27.94 39.42
C VAL A 284 10.44 -28.73 38.15
N MET A 285 9.39 -29.23 37.48
CA MET A 285 9.50 -29.96 36.22
C MET A 285 8.64 -29.30 35.15
N CYS A 286 9.11 -29.31 33.90
CA CYS A 286 8.39 -28.80 32.74
C CYS A 286 8.70 -29.65 31.52
N ARG A 287 7.72 -29.87 30.63
CA ARG A 287 7.90 -30.60 29.37
C ARG A 287 7.11 -29.99 28.22
N LEU A 288 7.64 -30.12 27.01
CA LEU A 288 6.93 -29.92 25.75
C LEU A 288 6.57 -31.30 25.20
N ILE A 289 5.27 -31.55 25.02
CA ILE A 289 4.76 -32.78 24.39
C ILE A 289 3.98 -32.47 23.10
N GLN A 290 3.89 -33.49 22.26
CA GLN A 290 2.99 -33.58 21.11
C GLN A 290 2.08 -34.80 21.26
N ASP A 291 0.81 -34.65 20.87
CA ASP A 291 -0.17 -35.75 20.69
C ASP A 291 -0.18 -36.70 21.91
N ASP A 292 -0.31 -36.07 23.09
CA ASP A 292 -0.32 -36.61 24.47
C ASP A 292 0.91 -37.42 24.94
N SER A 293 1.77 -37.88 24.02
CA SER A 293 2.72 -38.97 24.25
C SER A 293 4.15 -38.68 23.79
N ILE A 294 4.35 -37.88 22.75
CA ILE A 294 5.67 -37.61 22.16
C ILE A 294 6.34 -36.48 22.95
N ILE A 295 7.39 -36.81 23.71
CA ILE A 295 8.15 -35.81 24.49
C ILE A 295 9.23 -35.17 23.60
N HIS A 296 9.07 -33.88 23.31
CA HIS A 296 10.08 -33.09 22.57
C HIS A 296 11.09 -32.44 23.50
N ALA A 297 10.71 -32.06 24.71
CA ALA A 297 11.63 -31.60 25.73
C ALA A 297 11.05 -31.87 27.13
N GLU A 298 11.91 -32.06 28.12
CA GLU A 298 11.58 -32.26 29.53
C GLU A 298 12.78 -31.78 30.36
N VAL A 299 12.49 -30.97 31.38
CA VAL A 299 13.46 -30.43 32.32
C VAL A 299 13.02 -30.73 33.76
N ARG A 300 14.02 -30.83 34.64
CA ARG A 300 13.87 -30.96 36.08
C ARG A 300 14.86 -30.01 36.73
N ARG A 301 14.42 -29.18 37.67
CA ARG A 301 15.27 -28.14 38.24
C ARG A 301 15.03 -27.91 39.73
N ARG A 302 16.05 -28.16 40.55
CA ARG A 302 16.11 -27.75 41.96
C ARG A 302 16.51 -26.28 42.14
N PRO A 303 15.61 -25.41 42.64
CA PRO A 303 15.94 -24.01 42.87
C PRO A 303 17.07 -23.80 43.87
N ARG A 304 17.83 -22.71 43.67
CA ARG A 304 18.81 -22.24 44.66
C ARG A 304 18.15 -21.34 45.72
N ALA A 305 17.14 -20.57 45.31
CA ALA A 305 16.25 -19.80 46.17
C ALA A 305 14.85 -19.78 45.53
N ALA A 306 13.80 -19.61 46.33
CA ALA A 306 12.41 -19.61 45.86
C ALA A 306 12.05 -18.43 44.93
N SER A 307 12.92 -17.41 44.85
CA SER A 307 12.79 -16.27 43.94
C SER A 307 13.70 -16.38 42.71
N ASN A 308 14.17 -17.58 42.36
CA ASN A 308 14.81 -17.84 41.07
C ASN A 308 13.75 -18.07 39.99
N ARG A 309 14.06 -17.66 38.76
CA ARG A 309 13.28 -17.94 37.55
C ARG A 309 14.23 -18.55 36.53
N TYR A 310 14.04 -19.82 36.21
CA TYR A 310 14.91 -20.63 35.36
C TYR A 310 14.45 -20.62 33.91
N ASN A 311 15.37 -20.95 33.00
CA ASN A 311 15.11 -21.02 31.58
C ASN A 311 14.52 -22.39 31.19
N PHE A 312 13.42 -22.38 30.42
CA PHE A 312 13.08 -23.47 29.50
C PHE A 312 13.20 -22.93 28.09
N GLY A 313 13.99 -23.60 27.24
CA GLY A 313 14.10 -23.28 25.82
C GLY A 313 14.42 -24.54 25.02
N ALA A 314 13.57 -24.88 24.06
CA ALA A 314 13.74 -26.05 23.21
C ALA A 314 13.43 -25.73 21.74
N MET A 315 14.13 -26.38 20.83
CA MET A 315 13.86 -26.38 19.40
C MET A 315 13.88 -27.83 18.88
N ARG A 316 13.04 -28.14 17.88
CA ARG A 316 13.13 -29.37 17.08
C ARG A 316 12.57 -29.16 15.67
N LYS A 317 13.17 -29.78 14.66
CA LYS A 317 12.51 -30.03 13.37
C LYS A 317 11.74 -31.33 13.47
N ILE A 318 10.45 -31.31 13.14
CA ILE A 318 9.61 -32.51 13.04
C ILE A 318 8.99 -32.59 11.64
N THR A 319 8.31 -33.71 11.37
CA THR A 319 7.50 -33.91 10.16
C THR A 319 6.07 -34.18 10.62
N LEU A 320 5.10 -33.49 10.02
CA LEU A 320 3.68 -33.60 10.33
C LEU A 320 2.88 -34.06 9.12
N ASP A 321 1.75 -34.72 9.37
CA ASP A 321 0.76 -35.12 8.36
C ASP A 321 -0.42 -34.12 8.33
N LEU A 322 -1.56 -34.48 7.72
CA LEU A 322 -2.74 -33.62 7.62
C LEU A 322 -3.73 -33.76 8.80
N SER A 323 -3.38 -34.44 9.89
CA SER A 323 -4.23 -34.56 11.08
C SER A 323 -4.16 -33.32 12.00
N GLU A 324 -5.07 -33.21 12.98
CA GLU A 324 -4.88 -32.21 14.06
C GLU A 324 -3.75 -32.67 14.96
N HIS A 325 -2.73 -31.81 15.13
CA HIS A 325 -1.66 -32.01 16.08
C HIS A 325 -1.79 -31.05 17.27
N ILE A 326 -1.46 -31.56 18.45
CA ILE A 326 -1.66 -30.92 19.74
C ILE A 326 -0.31 -30.81 20.44
N PHE A 327 0.17 -29.58 20.65
CA PHE A 327 1.40 -29.30 21.38
C PHE A 327 1.10 -28.66 22.73
N SER A 328 1.54 -29.29 23.82
CA SER A 328 1.34 -28.77 25.17
C SER A 328 2.68 -28.52 25.89
N LEU A 329 2.81 -27.34 26.50
CA LEU A 329 3.76 -27.12 27.59
C LEU A 329 3.07 -27.48 28.90
N GLN A 330 3.64 -28.45 29.61
CA GLN A 330 3.14 -28.95 30.89
C GLN A 330 4.15 -28.73 32.00
N PHE A 331 3.67 -28.55 33.24
CA PHE A 331 4.51 -28.40 34.42
C PHE A 331 3.96 -29.16 35.63
N CYS A 332 4.84 -29.55 36.55
CA CYS A 332 4.47 -30.14 37.83
C CYS A 332 5.55 -29.90 38.89
N SER A 333 5.22 -30.23 40.14
CA SER A 333 6.19 -30.32 41.23
C SER A 333 6.68 -31.76 41.36
N SER A 334 7.95 -31.96 41.73
CA SER A 334 8.44 -33.29 42.14
C SER A 334 7.90 -33.77 43.49
N SER A 335 7.14 -32.93 44.21
CA SER A 335 6.59 -33.21 45.54
C SER A 335 5.39 -32.33 45.88
N SER A 336 4.34 -32.91 46.48
CA SER A 336 3.17 -32.15 46.95
C SER A 336 3.47 -31.14 48.07
N PHE A 337 4.65 -31.24 48.70
CA PHE A 337 5.16 -30.29 49.70
C PHE A 337 5.79 -29.02 49.07
N ALA A 338 5.86 -28.91 47.74
CA ALA A 338 6.33 -27.72 47.04
C ALA A 338 5.37 -27.28 45.94
N THR A 339 5.30 -25.97 45.73
CA THR A 339 4.56 -25.36 44.62
C THR A 339 5.53 -25.08 43.48
N ALA A 340 5.32 -25.74 42.34
CA ALA A 340 5.92 -25.37 41.07
C ALA A 340 5.22 -24.14 40.48
N GLY A 341 5.96 -23.28 39.79
CA GLY A 341 5.45 -22.12 39.07
C GLY A 341 5.97 -22.04 37.64
N ILE A 342 5.14 -21.50 36.74
CA ILE A 342 5.49 -21.28 35.33
C ILE A 342 4.84 -19.99 34.80
N GLN A 343 5.57 -19.25 33.98
CA GLN A 343 5.14 -18.00 33.33
C GLN A 343 5.85 -17.84 31.98
N TYR A 344 5.44 -16.86 31.16
CA TYR A 344 6.04 -16.58 29.84
C TYR A 344 6.12 -17.81 28.93
N ALA A 345 5.07 -18.64 28.96
CA ALA A 345 5.04 -19.91 28.24
C ALA A 345 4.59 -19.72 26.79
N HIS A 346 5.43 -20.12 25.84
CA HIS A 346 5.24 -19.88 24.41
C HIS A 346 5.51 -21.17 23.61
N ILE A 347 4.65 -21.46 22.64
CA ILE A 347 4.85 -22.52 21.64
C ILE A 347 4.65 -21.88 20.27
N ILE A 348 5.63 -22.03 19.38
CA ILE A 348 5.50 -21.68 17.97
C ILE A 348 5.84 -22.88 17.09
N VAL A 349 5.08 -23.03 16.01
CA VAL A 349 5.32 -24.03 14.96
C VAL A 349 5.30 -23.32 13.62
N ILE A 350 6.38 -23.47 12.86
CA ILE A 350 6.64 -22.74 11.62
C ILE A 350 6.89 -23.76 10.51
N SER A 351 6.20 -23.66 9.37
CA SER A 351 6.48 -24.56 8.25
C SER A 351 7.84 -24.26 7.63
N LEU A 352 8.66 -25.29 7.42
CA LEU A 352 9.97 -25.13 6.79
C LEU A 352 9.87 -24.94 5.27
N ARG A 353 8.71 -25.19 4.65
CA ARG A 353 8.43 -24.87 3.24
C ARG A 353 8.47 -23.37 2.92
N ASP A 354 8.31 -22.53 3.94
CA ASP A 354 8.37 -21.07 3.81
C ASP A 354 9.82 -20.57 3.56
N PHE A 355 10.82 -21.41 3.79
CA PHE A 355 12.24 -21.07 3.71
C PHE A 355 12.87 -21.71 2.44
N PRO A 356 13.79 -21.03 1.72
CA PRO A 356 14.28 -21.56 0.45
C PRO A 356 15.14 -22.83 0.59
N ALA A 357 15.81 -23.01 1.73
CA ALA A 357 16.52 -24.23 2.09
C ALA A 357 16.68 -24.36 3.61
N TYR A 358 16.79 -25.59 4.09
CA TYR A 358 17.23 -25.89 5.46
C TYR A 358 18.05 -27.19 5.51
N TYR A 359 18.86 -27.31 6.54
CA TYR A 359 19.74 -28.45 6.81
C TYR A 359 19.60 -28.81 8.29
N TYR A 360 19.39 -30.08 8.61
CA TYR A 360 19.07 -30.53 9.96
C TYR A 360 19.84 -31.79 10.36
N GLN A 361 20.23 -31.87 11.63
CA GLN A 361 20.74 -33.09 12.26
C GLN A 361 20.35 -33.12 13.74
N GLU A 362 20.03 -34.31 14.27
CA GLU A 362 19.76 -34.50 15.69
C GLU A 362 20.46 -35.74 16.30
N SER A 363 20.60 -35.73 17.62
CA SER A 363 21.15 -36.81 18.44
C SER A 363 20.38 -36.88 19.76
N GLU A 364 19.27 -37.61 19.72
CA GLU A 364 18.28 -37.67 20.81
C GLU A 364 18.80 -38.44 22.03
N SER A 365 19.50 -39.55 21.83
CA SER A 365 20.02 -40.43 22.88
C SER A 365 20.96 -39.72 23.85
N GLU A 366 21.05 -40.21 25.09
CA GLU A 366 21.94 -39.64 26.10
C GLU A 366 23.42 -39.97 25.82
N SER A 367 24.32 -39.03 26.14
CA SER A 367 25.76 -39.16 25.93
C SER A 367 26.52 -38.61 27.14
N ALA A 368 27.59 -39.31 27.51
CA ALA A 368 28.39 -39.03 28.70
C ALA A 368 29.78 -38.48 28.36
N ALA A 369 30.28 -37.54 29.16
CA ALA A 369 31.67 -37.11 29.08
C ALA A 369 32.60 -38.25 29.51
N GLN A 370 33.50 -38.69 28.63
CA GLN A 370 34.38 -39.84 28.90
C GLN A 370 35.59 -39.47 29.77
N GLN A 371 36.00 -38.21 29.73
CA GLN A 371 37.06 -37.62 30.55
C GLN A 371 36.68 -36.20 30.99
N PRO A 372 37.17 -35.71 32.14
CA PRO A 372 37.02 -34.31 32.53
C PRO A 372 37.64 -33.35 31.51
N ASN A 373 37.07 -32.14 31.41
CA ASN A 373 37.59 -30.99 30.64
C ASN A 373 37.92 -31.29 29.17
N THR A 374 37.29 -32.31 28.59
CA THR A 374 37.46 -32.75 27.21
C THR A 374 36.20 -32.41 26.42
N TRP A 375 36.37 -31.76 25.26
CA TRP A 375 35.26 -31.45 24.36
C TRP A 375 34.91 -32.63 23.47
N TYR A 376 33.62 -32.90 23.34
CA TYR A 376 33.03 -33.94 22.50
C TYR A 376 32.00 -33.33 21.56
N ASP A 377 31.99 -33.79 20.31
CA ASP A 377 30.92 -33.46 19.35
C ASP A 377 29.66 -34.27 19.72
N LYS A 378 28.55 -33.58 19.98
CA LYS A 378 27.24 -34.20 20.25
C LYS A 378 26.37 -34.25 18.99
N VAL A 379 26.46 -33.21 18.16
CA VAL A 379 25.86 -33.17 16.82
C VAL A 379 26.88 -32.53 15.88
N THR A 380 27.03 -33.11 14.69
CA THR A 380 27.81 -32.56 13.58
C THR A 380 26.91 -32.50 12.35
N LEU A 381 26.66 -31.30 11.84
CA LEU A 381 25.86 -31.03 10.64
C LEU A 381 26.80 -30.55 9.53
N SER A 382 27.06 -31.39 8.54
CA SER A 382 27.89 -31.04 7.36
C SER A 382 27.02 -30.92 6.12
N TYR A 383 27.10 -29.78 5.43
CA TYR A 383 26.18 -29.41 4.35
C TYR A 383 26.81 -28.38 3.40
N VAL A 384 26.26 -28.27 2.18
CA VAL A 384 26.54 -27.15 1.25
C VAL A 384 25.30 -26.24 1.25
N PRO A 385 25.36 -25.05 1.87
CA PRO A 385 24.25 -24.10 1.88
C PRO A 385 24.06 -23.46 0.50
N LEU A 386 22.85 -22.98 0.23
CA LEU A 386 22.65 -21.94 -0.77
C LEU A 386 23.29 -20.62 -0.29
N GLU A 387 23.56 -19.69 -1.20
CA GLU A 387 24.15 -18.40 -0.83
C GLU A 387 23.12 -17.50 -0.13
N GLY A 388 23.52 -16.82 0.94
CA GLY A 388 22.68 -15.85 1.66
C GLY A 388 22.79 -15.94 3.17
N GLU A 389 21.88 -15.27 3.89
CA GLU A 389 21.81 -15.37 5.34
C GLU A 389 21.11 -16.65 5.80
N HIS A 390 21.72 -17.30 6.79
CA HIS A 390 21.19 -18.45 7.49
C HIS A 390 21.00 -18.13 8.97
N LEU A 391 19.85 -18.55 9.51
CA LEU A 391 19.63 -18.68 10.94
C LEU A 391 20.05 -20.09 11.36
N ILE A 392 21.13 -20.18 12.15
CA ILE A 392 21.62 -21.45 12.70
C ILE A 392 21.16 -21.53 14.15
N ILE A 393 20.41 -22.56 14.51
CA ILE A 393 19.90 -22.79 15.87
C ILE A 393 20.38 -24.15 16.37
N GLY A 394 21.02 -24.18 17.53
CA GLY A 394 21.38 -25.40 18.26
C GLY A 394 20.61 -25.48 19.58
N SER A 395 19.96 -26.61 19.85
CA SER A 395 19.28 -26.90 21.12
C SER A 395 19.83 -28.19 21.73
N LEU A 396 19.89 -28.27 23.06
CA LEU A 396 20.22 -29.50 23.77
C LEU A 396 19.68 -29.51 25.20
N HIS A 397 19.57 -30.70 25.76
CA HIS A 397 19.43 -30.91 27.20
C HIS A 397 20.78 -31.22 27.81
N HIS A 398 21.03 -30.69 29.01
CA HIS A 398 22.30 -30.84 29.71
C HIS A 398 22.11 -31.04 31.21
N THR A 399 23.06 -31.76 31.82
CA THR A 399 23.22 -31.86 33.26
C THR A 399 24.69 -32.03 33.63
N SER A 400 25.10 -31.45 34.76
CA SER A 400 26.37 -31.75 35.40
C SER A 400 26.38 -33.13 36.06
N GLY A 401 25.22 -33.78 36.27
CA GLY A 401 25.06 -35.05 36.99
C GLY A 401 25.44 -34.99 38.48
N SER A 402 25.82 -33.82 39.00
CA SER A 402 26.30 -33.62 40.36
C SER A 402 26.29 -32.14 40.76
N PRO A 403 25.83 -31.78 41.98
CA PRO A 403 25.68 -30.38 42.40
C PRO A 403 27.00 -29.60 42.58
N ILE A 404 28.14 -30.29 42.57
CA ILE A 404 29.47 -29.66 42.66
C ILE A 404 30.19 -29.57 41.30
N GLN A 405 29.69 -30.27 40.28
CA GLN A 405 30.30 -30.33 38.95
C GLN A 405 29.70 -29.27 38.01
N GLN A 406 30.38 -29.01 36.89
CA GLN A 406 29.89 -28.11 35.84
C GLN A 406 29.81 -28.86 34.51
N VAL A 407 28.73 -28.59 33.76
CA VAL A 407 28.59 -28.95 32.35
C VAL A 407 28.87 -27.71 31.50
N GLN A 408 29.60 -27.93 30.41
CA GLN A 408 29.91 -26.93 29.40
C GLN A 408 29.28 -27.36 28.08
N PHE A 409 28.75 -26.41 27.32
CA PHE A 409 28.21 -26.71 25.99
C PHE A 409 28.27 -25.48 25.08
N ARG A 410 28.50 -25.73 23.79
CA ARG A 410 28.66 -24.69 22.79
C ARG A 410 28.05 -25.04 21.45
N LEU A 411 27.59 -24.00 20.76
CA LEU A 411 27.24 -24.03 19.35
C LEU A 411 28.40 -23.42 18.56
N SER A 412 28.86 -24.11 17.52
CA SER A 412 29.88 -23.58 16.59
C SER A 412 29.45 -23.67 15.13
N GLN A 413 29.81 -22.65 14.35
CA GLN A 413 29.63 -22.57 12.90
C GLN A 413 31.00 -22.70 12.24
N ASN A 414 31.20 -23.75 11.43
CA ASN A 414 32.45 -24.00 10.72
C ASN A 414 33.74 -23.82 11.57
N GLY A 415 33.69 -24.19 12.86
CA GLY A 415 34.77 -24.01 13.84
C GLY A 415 34.70 -22.76 14.72
N ASN A 416 34.01 -21.70 14.29
CA ASN A 416 33.79 -20.47 15.07
C ASN A 416 32.79 -20.72 16.21
N ILE A 417 33.11 -20.32 17.44
CA ILE A 417 32.24 -20.54 18.61
C ILE A 417 31.25 -19.37 18.73
N ALA A 418 29.95 -19.64 18.66
CA ALA A 418 28.89 -18.63 18.72
C ALA A 418 28.24 -18.48 20.11
N SER A 419 28.32 -19.52 20.95
CA SER A 419 27.94 -19.48 22.37
C SER A 419 28.78 -20.50 23.13
N ASP A 420 29.12 -20.24 24.40
CA ASP A 420 29.94 -21.13 25.22
C ASP A 420 29.47 -21.07 26.68
N ARG A 421 28.52 -21.94 27.02
CA ARG A 421 27.79 -21.89 28.30
C ARG A 421 28.43 -22.80 29.32
N VAL A 422 28.39 -22.37 30.59
CA VAL A 422 28.91 -23.12 31.74
C VAL A 422 27.86 -23.11 32.83
N VAL A 423 27.31 -24.28 33.18
CA VAL A 423 26.19 -24.40 34.13
C VAL A 423 26.50 -25.43 35.22
N ARG A 424 26.02 -25.17 36.44
CA ARG A 424 26.03 -26.10 37.57
C ARG A 424 24.61 -26.35 38.06
N GLN A 425 24.25 -27.61 38.16
CA GLN A 425 22.93 -28.02 38.63
C GLN A 425 22.81 -28.01 40.17
N GLY A 426 21.58 -28.09 40.69
CA GLY A 426 21.27 -28.16 42.11
C GLY A 426 21.13 -29.58 42.66
N ALA A 427 20.95 -30.55 41.77
CA ALA A 427 20.80 -31.96 42.06
C ALA A 427 21.47 -32.80 40.97
N SER A 428 21.77 -34.07 41.25
CA SER A 428 22.27 -35.02 40.25
C SER A 428 21.24 -35.40 39.18
N MET A 429 19.95 -35.25 39.49
CA MET A 429 18.83 -35.53 38.57
C MET A 429 18.32 -34.29 37.83
N ASP A 430 18.84 -33.09 38.11
CA ASP A 430 18.46 -31.89 37.37
C ASP A 430 18.82 -32.08 35.90
N TYR A 431 17.93 -31.65 35.00
CA TYR A 431 18.17 -31.54 33.57
C TYR A 431 17.61 -30.20 33.11
N GLU A 432 18.40 -29.42 32.38
CA GLU A 432 17.98 -28.12 31.85
C GLU A 432 18.05 -28.14 30.31
N ALA A 433 17.14 -27.43 29.66
CA ALA A 433 17.06 -27.30 28.21
C ALA A 433 17.25 -25.83 27.81
N SER A 434 18.07 -25.61 26.78
CA SER A 434 18.26 -24.29 26.19
C SER A 434 18.58 -24.41 24.70
N PHE A 435 18.34 -23.34 23.96
CA PHE A 435 18.87 -23.17 22.61
C PHE A 435 19.89 -22.02 22.55
N SER A 436 20.72 -22.01 21.52
CA SER A 436 21.48 -20.84 21.09
C SER A 436 21.22 -20.64 19.60
N PHE A 437 21.34 -19.41 19.11
CA PHE A 437 21.32 -19.15 17.66
C PHE A 437 22.39 -18.15 17.24
N MET A 438 22.51 -17.98 15.92
CA MET A 438 23.27 -16.93 15.26
C MET A 438 22.68 -16.72 13.87
N LYS A 439 22.83 -15.50 13.33
CA LYS A 439 22.58 -15.22 11.92
C LYS A 439 23.92 -15.04 11.21
N VAL A 440 24.16 -15.82 10.15
CA VAL A 440 25.45 -15.84 9.45
C VAL A 440 25.23 -15.82 7.94
N MET A 441 26.00 -15.01 7.21
CA MET A 441 26.04 -15.05 5.75
C MET A 441 26.90 -16.23 5.30
N LEU A 442 26.31 -17.17 4.55
CA LEU A 442 26.98 -18.37 4.05
C LEU A 442 27.12 -18.30 2.52
N ASN A 443 28.13 -18.99 2.01
CA ASN A 443 28.39 -19.18 0.58
C ASN A 443 28.38 -20.68 0.23
N PRO A 444 28.21 -21.07 -1.06
CA PRO A 444 28.01 -22.45 -1.50
C PRO A 444 29.28 -23.35 -1.43
N SER A 445 29.82 -23.50 -0.23
CA SER A 445 30.92 -24.42 0.09
C SER A 445 30.62 -25.17 1.38
N ILE A 446 31.19 -26.37 1.54
CA ILE A 446 30.91 -27.25 2.68
C ILE A 446 31.11 -26.49 4.00
N LYS A 447 30.05 -26.41 4.80
CA LYS A 447 30.08 -25.96 6.20
C LYS A 447 29.98 -27.19 7.10
N THR A 448 30.55 -27.09 8.29
CA THR A 448 30.39 -28.10 9.34
C THR A 448 30.10 -27.40 10.66
N ASP A 449 28.83 -27.42 11.05
CA ASP A 449 28.35 -26.80 12.27
C ASP A 449 28.16 -27.85 13.34
N LYS A 450 28.38 -27.50 14.60
CA LYS A 450 28.42 -28.47 15.69
C LYS A 450 27.74 -27.99 16.96
N ILE A 451 27.11 -28.94 17.65
CA ILE A 451 26.83 -28.84 19.08
C ILE A 451 27.89 -29.68 19.79
N GLN A 452 28.64 -29.06 20.70
CA GLN A 452 29.72 -29.70 21.44
C GLN A 452 29.46 -29.59 22.94
N PHE A 453 29.97 -30.55 23.73
CA PHE A 453 29.85 -30.54 25.19
C PHE A 453 31.16 -30.96 25.88
N SER A 454 31.33 -30.49 27.11
CA SER A 454 32.46 -30.76 28.01
C SER A 454 31.95 -30.71 29.45
N GLY A 455 32.78 -31.03 30.42
CA GLY A 455 32.46 -30.79 31.82
C GLY A 455 33.56 -31.22 32.78
N THR A 456 33.47 -30.76 34.02
CA THR A 456 34.53 -30.94 35.04
C THR A 456 34.64 -32.38 35.57
N SER A 457 33.77 -33.28 35.15
CA SER A 457 33.84 -34.71 35.50
C SER A 457 33.05 -35.60 34.51
N LYS A 458 33.22 -36.92 34.67
CA LYS A 458 32.48 -37.96 33.94
C LYS A 458 31.00 -38.11 34.35
N THR A 459 30.49 -37.28 35.27
CA THR A 459 29.05 -37.28 35.64
C THR A 459 28.19 -36.46 34.68
N VAL A 460 28.80 -35.61 33.86
CA VAL A 460 28.12 -34.78 32.86
C VAL A 460 27.42 -35.62 31.80
N ARG A 461 26.18 -35.24 31.45
CA ARG A 461 25.38 -35.87 30.39
C ARG A 461 24.71 -34.81 29.52
N VAL A 462 24.54 -35.14 28.24
CA VAL A 462 23.73 -34.37 27.29
C VAL A 462 22.84 -35.29 26.43
N LYS A 463 21.67 -34.80 26.03
CA LYS A 463 20.69 -35.53 25.19
C LYS A 463 19.81 -34.56 24.40
N MET A 464 18.92 -35.07 23.54
CA MET A 464 17.96 -34.26 22.77
C MET A 464 18.64 -33.07 22.06
N ALA A 465 19.79 -33.34 21.46
CA ALA A 465 20.64 -32.32 20.85
C ALA A 465 20.31 -32.19 19.37
N ARG A 466 19.97 -30.98 18.91
CA ARG A 466 19.33 -30.72 17.61
C ARG A 466 19.89 -29.46 17.00
N LEU A 467 20.33 -29.56 15.76
CA LEU A 467 21.01 -28.47 15.04
C LEU A 467 20.32 -28.26 13.70
N VAL A 468 19.87 -27.03 13.46
CA VAL A 468 19.29 -26.61 12.17
C VAL A 468 20.05 -25.40 11.63
N SER A 469 20.25 -25.37 10.32
CA SER A 469 20.64 -24.18 9.56
C SER A 469 19.53 -23.90 8.55
N ILE A 470 18.87 -22.76 8.67
CA ILE A 470 17.72 -22.37 7.85
C ILE A 470 18.12 -21.16 7.04
N GLN A 471 18.10 -21.27 5.70
CA GLN A 471 18.28 -20.10 4.84
C GLN A 471 17.05 -19.21 5.02
N LEU A 472 17.27 -17.94 5.34
CA LEU A 472 16.18 -17.01 5.53
C LEU A 472 15.62 -16.56 4.17
N PRO A 473 14.30 -16.57 3.94
CA PRO A 473 13.71 -15.75 2.91
C PRO A 473 13.76 -14.31 3.39
N PHE A 474 14.20 -13.39 2.54
CA PHE A 474 14.30 -11.99 2.88
C PHE A 474 13.88 -11.16 1.67
N GLN A 475 12.88 -10.30 1.85
CA GLN A 475 12.45 -9.34 0.83
C GLN A 475 12.60 -7.95 1.43
N GLN A 476 13.37 -7.11 0.75
CA GLN A 476 13.45 -5.67 0.99
C GLN A 476 12.47 -4.97 0.06
N ILE A 477 11.69 -4.04 0.60
CA ILE A 477 10.67 -3.27 -0.12
C ILE A 477 10.87 -1.78 0.17
N ALA A 478 10.96 -0.96 -0.87
CA ALA A 478 10.70 0.47 -0.78
C ALA A 478 9.34 0.74 -1.46
N GLU A 479 8.35 1.19 -0.70
CA GLU A 479 6.99 1.43 -1.19
C GLU A 479 6.50 2.81 -0.77
N MET A 480 5.79 3.50 -1.67
CA MET A 480 5.32 4.87 -1.47
C MET A 480 4.07 5.16 -2.32
N GLU A 481 3.17 5.97 -1.77
CA GLU A 481 2.04 6.56 -2.50
C GLU A 481 2.33 8.04 -2.78
N PHE A 482 2.42 8.41 -4.05
CA PHE A 482 2.45 9.79 -4.52
C PHE A 482 1.03 10.27 -4.85
N THR A 483 0.78 11.55 -4.63
CA THR A 483 -0.51 12.19 -4.86
C THR A 483 -0.32 13.52 -5.57
N GLY A 484 -1.30 13.92 -6.37
CA GLY A 484 -1.29 15.22 -7.03
C GLY A 484 -2.68 15.68 -7.45
N THR A 485 -2.74 16.88 -8.03
CA THR A 485 -3.95 17.46 -8.62
C THR A 485 -3.74 17.70 -10.10
N SER A 486 -4.83 17.60 -10.85
CA SER A 486 -4.91 17.81 -12.29
C SER A 486 -6.13 18.67 -12.62
N ASN A 487 -6.26 19.10 -13.88
CA ASN A 487 -7.50 19.74 -14.34
C ASN A 487 -8.70 18.79 -14.26
N ILE A 488 -9.91 19.34 -14.46
CA ILE A 488 -11.17 18.60 -14.61
C ILE A 488 -11.69 18.54 -16.06
N LYS A 489 -10.91 18.98 -17.07
CA LYS A 489 -11.27 18.91 -18.50
C LYS A 489 -11.46 17.45 -18.96
N ARG A 490 -12.11 17.26 -20.12
CA ARG A 490 -12.24 15.95 -20.78
C ARG A 490 -10.90 15.50 -21.35
N TRP A 491 -10.38 14.37 -20.87
CA TRP A 491 -9.13 13.77 -21.38
C TRP A 491 -9.44 12.74 -22.47
N ALA A 492 -8.65 12.76 -23.54
CA ALA A 492 -8.63 11.70 -24.56
C ALA A 492 -7.38 10.80 -24.45
N GLN A 493 -6.35 11.25 -23.73
CA GLN A 493 -5.19 10.44 -23.39
C GLN A 493 -4.61 10.87 -22.04
N LEU A 494 -4.12 9.91 -21.28
CA LEU A 494 -3.22 10.10 -20.14
C LEU A 494 -1.93 9.34 -20.47
N THR A 495 -0.79 10.01 -20.40
CA THR A 495 0.53 9.39 -20.42
C THR A 495 1.17 9.67 -19.06
N TRP A 496 1.59 8.64 -18.36
CA TRP A 496 2.32 8.78 -17.11
C TRP A 496 3.73 8.21 -17.26
N THR A 497 4.68 8.89 -16.62
CA THR A 497 6.12 8.58 -16.68
C THR A 497 6.67 8.58 -15.26
N VAL A 498 7.52 7.59 -14.96
CA VAL A 498 8.37 7.55 -13.77
C VAL A 498 9.79 7.28 -14.24
N ASP A 499 10.76 8.10 -13.83
CA ASP A 499 12.17 7.73 -13.91
C ASP A 499 12.71 7.39 -12.52
N CYS A 500 13.40 6.24 -12.43
CA CYS A 500 13.90 5.70 -11.18
C CYS A 500 15.08 4.72 -11.37
N SER A 501 15.89 4.60 -10.32
CA SER A 501 16.98 3.64 -10.19
C SER A 501 17.04 3.04 -8.78
N ALA A 502 17.92 2.07 -8.56
CA ALA A 502 18.19 1.49 -7.26
C ALA A 502 19.69 1.43 -6.99
N SER A 503 20.10 1.45 -5.73
CA SER A 503 21.51 1.33 -5.33
C SER A 503 22.12 -0.07 -5.57
N ILE A 504 21.39 -0.97 -6.26
CA ILE A 504 21.75 -2.37 -6.53
C ILE A 504 21.14 -2.81 -7.88
N THR A 505 21.57 -3.95 -8.42
CA THR A 505 21.06 -4.50 -9.69
C THR A 505 19.81 -5.38 -9.54
N SER A 506 19.02 -5.43 -10.62
CA SER A 506 17.89 -6.34 -10.81
C SER A 506 16.84 -6.29 -9.70
N THR A 507 16.39 -5.09 -9.37
CA THR A 507 15.24 -4.85 -8.49
C THR A 507 13.95 -4.80 -9.31
N THR A 508 12.86 -5.36 -8.81
CA THR A 508 11.57 -5.30 -9.50
C THR A 508 10.78 -4.09 -9.02
N VAL A 509 10.43 -3.20 -9.93
CA VAL A 509 9.54 -2.06 -9.68
C VAL A 509 8.14 -2.38 -10.20
N VAL A 510 7.13 -2.10 -9.38
CA VAL A 510 5.70 -2.10 -9.76
C VAL A 510 5.17 -0.69 -9.57
N ILE A 511 4.57 -0.11 -10.60
CA ILE A 511 3.94 1.21 -10.58
C ILE A 511 2.46 1.05 -10.89
N GLN A 512 1.60 1.66 -10.07
CA GLN A 512 0.16 1.55 -10.17
C GLN A 512 -0.52 2.92 -9.98
N LEU A 513 -1.35 3.33 -10.93
CA LEU A 513 -2.28 4.45 -10.74
C LEU A 513 -3.56 3.98 -10.04
N TYR A 514 -4.08 4.78 -9.12
CA TYR A 514 -5.37 4.47 -8.49
C TYR A 514 -6.51 4.71 -9.49
N ASN A 515 -7.31 3.68 -9.74
CA ASN A 515 -8.47 3.75 -10.62
C ASN A 515 -9.74 3.94 -9.77
N TYR A 516 -10.33 5.12 -9.87
CA TYR A 516 -11.53 5.52 -9.12
C TYR A 516 -12.82 4.87 -9.62
N GLN A 517 -12.83 4.25 -10.81
CA GLN A 517 -13.98 3.47 -11.30
C GLN A 517 -14.10 2.11 -10.60
N ILE A 518 -12.96 1.46 -10.32
CA ILE A 518 -12.92 0.16 -9.60
C ILE A 518 -12.64 0.32 -8.10
N GLY A 519 -12.27 1.52 -7.64
CA GLY A 519 -11.97 1.79 -6.23
C GLY A 519 -10.65 1.17 -5.74
N GLY A 520 -9.65 1.02 -6.62
CA GLY A 520 -8.42 0.31 -6.28
C GLY A 520 -7.26 0.52 -7.25
N TYR A 521 -6.13 -0.11 -6.94
CA TYR A 521 -4.96 -0.20 -7.81
C TYR A 521 -5.08 -1.45 -8.70
N PRO A 522 -5.08 -1.33 -10.04
CA PRO A 522 -5.16 -2.47 -10.95
C PRO A 522 -3.84 -3.28 -10.93
N GLU A 523 -3.93 -4.61 -11.06
CA GLU A 523 -2.76 -5.51 -11.07
C GLU A 523 -2.26 -5.87 -12.49
N GLU A 524 -2.97 -5.40 -13.52
CA GLU A 524 -2.63 -5.54 -14.93
C GLU A 524 -3.27 -4.43 -15.77
N GLY A 525 -2.83 -4.27 -17.03
CA GLY A 525 -3.44 -3.36 -18.00
C GLY A 525 -3.23 -1.86 -17.73
N ASN A 526 -4.25 -1.05 -18.04
CA ASN A 526 -4.19 0.41 -17.92
C ASN A 526 -4.03 0.83 -16.45
N GLY A 527 -3.00 1.62 -16.17
CA GLY A 527 -2.66 2.07 -14.83
C GLY A 527 -1.78 1.08 -14.05
N PHE A 528 -1.22 0.05 -14.70
CA PHE A 528 -0.23 -0.87 -14.11
C PHE A 528 1.00 -1.00 -15.02
N ALA A 529 2.20 -0.97 -14.44
CA ALA A 529 3.40 -1.51 -15.08
C ALA A 529 4.29 -2.23 -14.08
N LYS A 530 5.10 -3.17 -14.60
CA LYS A 530 6.13 -3.89 -13.87
C LYS A 530 7.42 -3.88 -14.70
N ALA A 531 8.53 -3.48 -14.09
CA ALA A 531 9.84 -3.38 -14.73
C ALA A 531 10.93 -3.94 -13.83
N GLU A 532 12.12 -4.18 -14.40
CA GLU A 532 13.34 -4.40 -13.64
C GLU A 532 14.21 -3.14 -13.76
N VAL A 533 14.68 -2.61 -12.62
CA VAL A 533 15.59 -1.45 -12.57
C VAL A 533 16.86 -1.80 -11.79
N GLY A 534 17.94 -1.06 -12.08
CA GLY A 534 19.27 -1.32 -11.52
C GLY A 534 19.99 -0.03 -11.12
N LEU A 535 21.32 -0.05 -11.24
CA LEU A 535 22.20 1.07 -10.86
C LEU A 535 22.05 2.33 -11.73
N ASN A 536 21.49 2.17 -12.94
CA ASN A 536 21.23 3.25 -13.88
C ASN A 536 19.74 3.56 -13.90
N ASP A 537 19.43 4.81 -14.22
CA ASP A 537 18.08 5.32 -14.35
C ASP A 537 17.31 4.62 -15.48
N SER A 538 15.98 4.57 -15.31
CA SER A 538 15.11 3.65 -16.02
C SER A 538 13.72 4.27 -16.15
N THR A 539 13.47 4.87 -17.31
CA THR A 539 12.19 5.51 -17.63
C THR A 539 11.10 4.48 -17.89
N ILE A 540 10.10 4.44 -17.01
CA ILE A 540 8.92 3.59 -17.14
C ILE A 540 7.73 4.48 -17.53
N ILE A 541 7.14 4.20 -18.69
CA ILE A 541 6.08 5.03 -19.29
C ILE A 541 4.92 4.17 -19.78
N GLN A 542 3.69 4.64 -19.57
CA GLN A 542 2.50 4.03 -20.16
C GLN A 542 1.57 5.12 -20.70
N THR A 543 0.92 4.83 -21.82
CA THR A 543 -0.10 5.69 -22.44
C THR A 543 -1.45 4.99 -22.43
N ILE A 544 -2.44 5.66 -21.83
CA ILE A 544 -3.81 5.21 -21.61
C ILE A 544 -4.74 6.06 -22.47
N ARG A 545 -5.54 5.44 -23.34
CA ARG A 545 -6.56 6.11 -24.18
C ARG A 545 -7.99 5.71 -23.82
N ASP A 546 -8.16 4.52 -23.26
CA ASP A 546 -9.46 4.03 -22.81
C ASP A 546 -9.73 4.54 -21.39
N ASN A 547 -10.78 5.34 -21.25
CA ASN A 547 -11.25 5.93 -19.98
C ASN A 547 -10.14 6.58 -19.10
N PRO A 548 -9.24 7.43 -19.65
CA PRO A 548 -8.12 8.02 -18.91
C PRO A 548 -8.56 8.86 -17.71
N ALA A 549 -9.78 9.41 -17.74
CA ALA A 549 -10.35 10.19 -16.64
C ALA A 549 -10.62 9.37 -15.37
N CYS A 550 -10.63 8.03 -15.42
CA CYS A 550 -10.83 7.16 -14.26
C CYS A 550 -9.64 7.14 -13.29
N PHE A 551 -8.48 7.71 -13.68
CA PHE A 551 -7.28 7.81 -12.84
C PHE A 551 -7.18 9.13 -12.04
N ARG A 552 -8.27 9.91 -11.99
CA ARG A 552 -8.49 11.03 -11.07
C ARG A 552 -9.88 10.95 -10.43
N ASP A 553 -10.07 11.64 -9.31
CA ASP A 553 -11.40 11.89 -8.75
C ASP A 553 -12.09 13.09 -9.43
N ALA A 554 -13.34 13.37 -9.02
CA ALA A 554 -14.15 14.48 -9.52
C ALA A 554 -13.54 15.87 -9.28
N SER A 555 -12.59 15.99 -8.33
CA SER A 555 -11.86 17.23 -8.02
C SER A 555 -10.47 17.29 -8.68
N GLY A 556 -10.13 16.33 -9.55
CA GLY A 556 -8.83 16.27 -10.22
C GLY A 556 -7.72 15.59 -9.42
N ARG A 557 -7.99 15.02 -8.23
CA ARG A 557 -6.96 14.37 -7.41
C ARG A 557 -6.62 12.99 -7.94
N TRP A 558 -5.34 12.75 -8.20
CA TRP A 558 -4.81 11.46 -8.67
C TRP A 558 -3.82 10.88 -7.66
N ARG A 559 -3.60 9.57 -7.74
CA ARG A 559 -2.68 8.83 -6.85
C ARG A 559 -1.90 7.79 -7.63
N MET A 560 -0.63 7.63 -7.29
CA MET A 560 0.30 6.66 -7.88
C MET A 560 1.02 5.92 -6.76
N ARG A 561 0.90 4.60 -6.71
CA ARG A 561 1.69 3.74 -5.83
C ARG A 561 2.90 3.22 -6.59
N ILE A 562 4.08 3.31 -5.98
CA ILE A 562 5.32 2.73 -6.50
C ILE A 562 5.87 1.77 -5.45
N ARG A 563 6.25 0.57 -5.88
CA ARG A 563 6.79 -0.49 -5.02
C ARG A 563 8.01 -1.13 -5.68
N CYS A 564 9.19 -0.85 -5.13
CA CYS A 564 10.44 -1.48 -5.54
C CYS A 564 10.80 -2.61 -4.56
N LEU A 565 11.05 -3.82 -5.07
CA LEU A 565 11.34 -5.01 -4.28
C LEU A 565 12.59 -5.76 -4.75
N LYS A 566 13.29 -6.38 -3.79
CA LYS A 566 14.39 -7.31 -4.04
C LYS A 566 14.45 -8.39 -2.97
N THR A 567 14.70 -9.63 -3.37
CA THR A 567 15.07 -10.70 -2.42
C THR A 567 16.52 -10.48 -1.96
N ARG A 568 16.72 -9.74 -0.86
CA ARG A 568 18.03 -9.52 -0.20
C ARG A 568 17.87 -9.21 1.29
N THR A 569 18.98 -9.26 2.03
CA THR A 569 19.03 -9.07 3.49
C THR A 569 19.18 -7.62 3.87
N ASP A 570 20.17 -6.94 3.30
CA ASP A 570 20.49 -5.55 3.63
C ASP A 570 19.55 -4.60 2.88
N PRO A 571 19.12 -3.50 3.51
CA PRO A 571 18.42 -2.43 2.80
C PRO A 571 19.20 -1.94 1.58
N PHE A 572 18.45 -1.63 0.54
CA PHE A 572 18.90 -0.85 -0.62
C PHE A 572 18.15 0.48 -0.67
N ASP A 573 18.74 1.46 -1.35
CA ASP A 573 18.13 2.76 -1.58
C ASP A 573 17.48 2.78 -2.98
N PHE A 574 16.18 3.03 -3.03
CA PHE A 574 15.41 3.27 -4.25
C PHE A 574 15.37 4.77 -4.52
N ARG A 575 15.64 5.17 -5.76
CA ARG A 575 15.79 6.55 -6.19
C ARG A 575 14.75 6.86 -7.25
N ILE A 576 14.09 7.99 -7.12
CA ILE A 576 13.13 8.50 -8.10
C ILE A 576 13.64 9.86 -8.54
N ASP A 577 13.87 10.01 -9.84
CA ASP A 577 14.33 11.26 -10.45
C ASP A 577 13.17 12.05 -11.03
N TRP A 578 12.17 11.37 -11.63
CA TRP A 578 11.08 12.07 -12.30
C TRP A 578 9.73 11.38 -12.11
N ILE A 579 8.66 12.16 -11.87
CA ILE A 579 7.28 11.71 -12.03
C ILE A 579 6.49 12.75 -12.83
N GLU A 580 5.97 12.36 -14.00
CA GLU A 580 5.07 13.17 -14.83
C GLU A 580 3.73 12.46 -15.03
N PHE A 581 2.64 13.18 -14.83
CA PHE A 581 1.26 12.79 -15.12
C PHE A 581 0.72 13.73 -16.21
N LYS A 582 0.88 13.33 -17.48
CA LYS A 582 0.69 14.18 -18.67
C LYS A 582 -0.63 13.86 -19.37
N VAL A 583 -1.52 14.84 -19.51
CA VAL A 583 -2.85 14.65 -20.09
C VAL A 583 -3.02 15.41 -21.39
N PHE A 584 -3.71 14.77 -22.33
CA PHE A 584 -4.17 15.35 -23.59
C PHE A 584 -5.65 15.67 -23.45
N CYS A 585 -6.00 16.96 -23.41
CA CYS A 585 -7.37 17.41 -23.27
C CYS A 585 -7.99 17.67 -24.65
N GLN A 586 -9.23 17.20 -24.84
CA GLN A 586 -10.07 17.65 -25.94
C GLN A 586 -10.77 18.94 -25.52
N ASN A 587 -10.42 20.06 -26.16
CA ASN A 587 -11.23 21.27 -26.10
C ASN A 587 -12.41 21.13 -27.07
N THR A 588 -13.60 21.45 -26.61
CA THR A 588 -14.83 21.52 -27.42
C THR A 588 -15.25 22.98 -27.50
N TYR A 589 -15.50 23.46 -28.70
CA TYR A 589 -16.10 24.76 -29.00
C TYR A 589 -17.16 24.50 -30.08
N ASP A 590 -18.25 25.27 -30.08
CA ASP A 590 -19.42 25.07 -30.94
C ASP A 590 -19.80 26.41 -31.63
N TYR A 591 -19.14 26.79 -32.74
CA TYR A 591 -19.33 28.07 -33.45
C TYR A 591 -19.50 27.85 -34.96
N VAL A 592 -20.73 28.01 -35.46
CA VAL A 592 -21.16 27.61 -36.81
C VAL A 592 -20.69 28.59 -37.89
N LEU A 593 -20.79 29.91 -37.65
CA LEU A 593 -20.36 30.95 -38.61
C LEU A 593 -19.67 32.13 -37.91
N LYS A 594 -18.81 32.83 -38.65
CA LYS A 594 -18.21 34.11 -38.25
C LYS A 594 -18.76 35.23 -39.12
N ILE A 595 -19.31 36.25 -38.48
CA ILE A 595 -19.76 37.49 -39.11
C ILE A 595 -18.67 38.54 -38.86
N THR A 596 -18.25 39.29 -39.88
CA THR A 596 -17.19 40.30 -39.74
C THR A 596 -17.54 41.56 -40.52
N ASN A 597 -17.62 42.68 -39.81
CA ASN A 597 -17.66 44.00 -40.44
C ASN A 597 -16.30 44.29 -41.08
N CYS A 598 -16.30 44.65 -42.35
CA CYS A 598 -15.07 44.88 -43.11
C CYS A 598 -14.70 46.37 -43.23
N ILE A 599 -15.44 47.26 -42.57
CA ILE A 599 -15.21 48.72 -42.59
C ILE A 599 -15.28 49.35 -41.18
N ALA A 600 -14.87 50.62 -41.08
CA ALA A 600 -14.84 51.37 -39.82
C ALA A 600 -16.22 51.88 -39.33
N ASP A 601 -17.21 52.04 -40.22
CA ASP A 601 -18.59 52.37 -39.79
C ASP A 601 -19.16 51.19 -38.98
N SER A 602 -19.86 51.47 -37.88
CA SER A 602 -20.60 50.45 -37.13
C SER A 602 -21.96 50.15 -37.78
N TRP A 603 -22.40 48.91 -37.67
CA TRP A 603 -23.66 48.39 -38.20
C TRP A 603 -24.49 47.79 -37.06
N ILE A 604 -25.78 47.54 -37.31
CA ILE A 604 -26.58 46.64 -36.48
C ILE A 604 -27.02 45.44 -37.31
N VAL A 605 -27.07 44.27 -36.68
CA VAL A 605 -27.44 43.01 -37.33
C VAL A 605 -28.43 42.20 -36.51
N ARG A 606 -29.19 41.32 -37.17
CA ARG A 606 -29.99 40.27 -36.54
C ARG A 606 -30.34 39.16 -37.54
N PHE A 607 -30.79 38.01 -37.05
CA PHE A 607 -31.43 37.00 -37.90
C PHE A 607 -32.96 37.09 -37.86
N ARG A 608 -33.58 36.76 -39.00
CA ARG A 608 -35.01 36.53 -39.16
C ARG A 608 -35.24 35.26 -39.97
N ALA A 609 -36.00 34.30 -39.46
CA ALA A 609 -36.47 33.16 -40.24
C ALA A 609 -37.51 33.62 -41.28
N TYR A 610 -37.47 33.06 -42.50
CA TYR A 610 -38.45 33.36 -43.54
C TYR A 610 -39.06 32.12 -44.22
N SER A 611 -38.44 30.95 -44.06
CA SER A 611 -38.96 29.67 -44.55
C SER A 611 -38.33 28.52 -43.78
N GLU A 612 -39.06 27.41 -43.70
CA GLU A 612 -38.64 26.22 -42.97
C GLU A 612 -39.01 24.93 -43.71
N VAL A 613 -38.29 23.84 -43.39
CA VAL A 613 -38.61 22.48 -43.82
C VAL A 613 -38.48 21.56 -42.63
N ASN A 614 -39.53 20.77 -42.36
CA ASN A 614 -39.51 19.66 -41.41
C ASN A 614 -38.98 20.03 -40.00
N ILE A 615 -39.45 21.14 -39.43
CA ILE A 615 -39.04 21.58 -38.08
C ILE A 615 -39.70 20.79 -36.94
N GLY A 616 -40.81 20.09 -37.20
CA GLY A 616 -41.57 19.33 -36.19
C GLY A 616 -40.79 18.23 -35.44
N ARG A 617 -39.64 17.79 -35.96
CA ARG A 617 -38.73 16.84 -35.28
C ARG A 617 -37.79 17.49 -34.26
N LEU A 618 -37.71 18.82 -34.21
CA LEU A 618 -36.76 19.58 -33.39
C LEU A 618 -37.36 19.87 -32.01
N TYR A 619 -36.82 19.21 -30.98
CA TYR A 619 -37.20 19.44 -29.58
C TYR A 619 -36.71 20.82 -29.11
N ASN A 620 -35.49 21.18 -29.51
CA ASN A 620 -34.95 22.52 -29.37
C ASN A 620 -34.08 22.82 -30.60
N TYR A 621 -34.27 23.97 -31.20
CA TYR A 621 -33.32 24.56 -32.13
C TYR A 621 -33.23 26.05 -31.85
N THR A 622 -32.09 26.51 -31.34
CA THR A 622 -31.86 27.91 -31.00
C THR A 622 -30.61 28.43 -31.73
N ILE A 623 -30.78 29.45 -32.59
CA ILE A 623 -29.68 30.25 -33.13
C ILE A 623 -29.40 31.39 -32.17
N TYR A 624 -28.15 31.49 -31.74
CA TYR A 624 -27.62 32.63 -31.01
C TYR A 624 -26.62 33.40 -31.87
N VAL A 625 -26.50 34.69 -31.60
CA VAL A 625 -25.31 35.47 -31.94
C VAL A 625 -24.53 35.73 -30.66
N TYR A 626 -23.21 35.60 -30.73
CA TYR A 626 -22.27 35.70 -29.61
C TYR A 626 -21.14 36.66 -29.94
N ASP A 627 -20.99 37.70 -29.11
CA ASP A 627 -19.94 38.72 -29.16
C ASP A 627 -19.06 38.75 -27.88
N GLY A 628 -19.46 37.96 -26.88
CA GLY A 628 -19.03 38.04 -25.50
C GLY A 628 -20.19 37.67 -24.58
N ASP A 629 -21.40 38.10 -24.94
CA ASP A 629 -22.68 37.65 -24.38
C ASP A 629 -23.52 36.92 -25.45
N SER A 630 -24.43 36.02 -25.04
CA SER A 630 -25.28 35.27 -25.96
C SER A 630 -26.64 35.93 -26.17
N SER A 631 -26.97 36.26 -27.42
CA SER A 631 -28.29 36.79 -27.80
C SER A 631 -29.08 35.77 -28.62
N ILE A 632 -30.25 35.36 -28.14
CA ILE A 632 -31.18 34.49 -28.89
C ILE A 632 -31.73 35.28 -30.08
N GLN A 633 -31.58 34.71 -31.28
CA GLN A 633 -32.04 35.33 -32.52
C GLN A 633 -33.24 34.57 -33.11
N ILE A 634 -33.15 33.26 -33.19
CA ILE A 634 -34.25 32.38 -33.62
C ILE A 634 -34.33 31.22 -32.64
N GLN A 635 -35.54 30.82 -32.28
CA GLN A 635 -35.79 29.67 -31.41
C GLN A 635 -37.03 28.90 -31.84
N ILE A 636 -36.88 27.57 -31.89
CA ILE A 636 -37.90 26.55 -32.09
C ILE A 636 -37.86 25.63 -30.87
N ILE A 637 -39.01 25.37 -30.26
CA ILE A 637 -39.18 24.43 -29.14
C ILE A 637 -40.35 23.50 -29.49
N ASP A 638 -40.18 22.19 -29.27
CA ASP A 638 -41.20 21.17 -29.54
C ASP A 638 -41.81 21.25 -30.97
N GLY A 639 -40.99 21.62 -31.95
CA GLY A 639 -41.38 21.73 -33.36
C GLY A 639 -41.95 23.07 -33.79
N ASP A 640 -42.29 23.97 -32.87
CA ASP A 640 -42.90 25.28 -33.14
C ASP A 640 -41.94 26.44 -32.83
N TYR A 641 -42.04 27.54 -33.59
CA TYR A 641 -41.25 28.74 -33.31
C TYR A 641 -41.72 29.47 -32.04
N SER A 642 -40.85 29.55 -31.02
CA SER A 642 -41.02 30.51 -29.91
C SER A 642 -40.48 31.90 -30.28
N GLN A 643 -39.51 31.98 -31.20
CA GLN A 643 -38.97 33.26 -31.70
C GLN A 643 -38.52 33.14 -33.17
N GLN A 644 -39.16 33.88 -34.08
CA GLN A 644 -38.80 33.92 -35.51
C GLN A 644 -37.85 35.05 -35.90
N CYS A 645 -37.64 36.05 -35.04
CA CYS A 645 -36.80 37.21 -35.33
C CYS A 645 -36.11 37.72 -34.07
N GLY A 646 -34.82 38.03 -34.19
CA GLY A 646 -34.01 38.54 -33.10
C GLY A 646 -34.19 40.03 -32.82
N SER A 647 -33.72 40.44 -31.64
CA SER A 647 -33.38 41.84 -31.37
C SER A 647 -32.14 42.24 -32.18
N TRP A 648 -32.08 43.52 -32.57
CA TRP A 648 -30.90 44.10 -33.21
C TRP A 648 -29.70 44.11 -32.26
N LEU A 649 -28.52 43.75 -32.77
CA LEU A 649 -27.23 43.72 -32.06
C LEU A 649 -26.25 44.68 -32.71
N SER A 650 -25.36 45.30 -31.93
CA SER A 650 -24.27 46.11 -32.47
C SER A 650 -23.24 45.22 -33.16
N LEU A 651 -22.71 45.71 -34.28
CA LEU A 651 -21.51 45.19 -34.91
C LEU A 651 -20.61 46.38 -35.23
N ASP A 652 -19.71 46.66 -34.30
CA ASP A 652 -18.84 47.83 -34.33
C ASP A 652 -17.91 47.85 -35.55
N GLY A 653 -17.22 48.98 -35.78
CA GLY A 653 -16.25 49.13 -36.87
C GLY A 653 -15.16 48.05 -36.80
N PHE A 654 -14.97 47.31 -37.88
CA PHE A 654 -14.12 46.10 -37.95
C PHE A 654 -14.45 44.98 -36.95
N GLY A 655 -15.63 45.04 -36.32
CA GLY A 655 -16.11 44.10 -35.31
C GLY A 655 -16.32 42.68 -35.84
N VAL A 656 -16.30 41.72 -34.92
CA VAL A 656 -16.48 40.29 -35.16
C VAL A 656 -17.46 39.73 -34.16
N ILE A 657 -18.44 38.97 -34.65
CA ILE A 657 -19.39 38.20 -33.85
C ILE A 657 -19.54 36.80 -34.45
N TYR A 658 -20.02 35.85 -33.65
CA TYR A 658 -20.13 34.44 -34.01
C TYR A 658 -21.59 33.99 -33.97
N VAL A 659 -21.95 33.07 -34.87
CA VAL A 659 -23.25 32.39 -34.84
C VAL A 659 -23.06 31.04 -34.16
N VAL A 660 -23.88 30.77 -33.15
CA VAL A 660 -23.93 29.50 -32.41
C VAL A 660 -25.30 28.87 -32.67
N VAL A 661 -25.34 27.55 -32.86
CA VAL A 661 -26.60 26.80 -33.00
C VAL A 661 -26.62 25.72 -31.93
N SER A 662 -27.61 25.79 -31.03
CA SER A 662 -27.92 24.69 -30.11
C SER A 662 -29.08 23.91 -30.70
N VAL A 663 -28.94 22.59 -30.82
CA VAL A 663 -29.97 21.74 -31.45
C VAL A 663 -30.11 20.39 -30.76
N SER A 664 -31.36 19.93 -30.65
CA SER A 664 -31.73 18.56 -30.31
C SER A 664 -33.00 18.16 -31.06
N ALA A 665 -33.03 16.92 -31.57
CA ALA A 665 -34.14 16.36 -32.32
C ALA A 665 -34.56 15.02 -31.72
N LEU A 666 -35.86 14.71 -31.77
CA LEU A 666 -36.40 13.43 -31.28
C LEU A 666 -36.31 12.31 -32.32
N GLU A 667 -36.23 12.68 -33.60
CA GLU A 667 -36.29 11.75 -34.73
C GLU A 667 -35.16 12.02 -35.75
N LEU A 668 -34.78 10.99 -36.51
CA LEU A 668 -33.84 11.12 -37.62
C LEU A 668 -34.50 11.80 -38.82
N GLY A 669 -33.77 12.63 -39.54
CA GLY A 669 -34.27 13.30 -40.74
C GLY A 669 -33.50 14.59 -41.04
N ILE A 670 -33.89 15.31 -42.09
CA ILE A 670 -33.33 16.62 -42.41
C ILE A 670 -34.37 17.69 -42.08
N SER A 671 -33.95 18.74 -41.38
CA SER A 671 -34.69 19.99 -41.18
C SER A 671 -33.90 21.14 -41.79
N ARG A 672 -34.56 22.13 -42.39
CA ARG A 672 -33.92 23.35 -42.89
C ARG A 672 -34.59 24.58 -42.33
N ILE A 673 -33.77 25.55 -41.91
CA ILE A 673 -34.22 26.86 -41.45
C ILE A 673 -33.55 27.89 -42.36
N HIS A 674 -34.34 28.56 -43.19
CA HIS A 674 -33.88 29.60 -44.09
C HIS A 674 -34.06 30.97 -43.41
N THR A 675 -32.98 31.75 -43.39
CA THR A 675 -32.92 32.99 -42.62
C THR A 675 -32.33 34.13 -43.44
N TYR A 676 -32.77 35.35 -43.14
CA TYR A 676 -32.04 36.55 -43.51
C TYR A 676 -31.18 36.97 -42.33
N LEU A 677 -29.87 37.11 -42.56
CA LEU A 677 -29.06 38.03 -41.78
C LEU A 677 -29.41 39.45 -42.24
N GLU A 678 -30.22 40.14 -41.45
CA GLU A 678 -30.55 41.54 -41.67
C GLU A 678 -29.41 42.43 -41.18
N ILE A 679 -28.99 43.36 -42.01
CA ILE A 679 -27.84 44.24 -41.79
C ILE A 679 -28.32 45.67 -42.04
N ASN A 680 -28.23 46.56 -41.06
CA ASN A 680 -28.68 47.94 -41.19
C ASN A 680 -27.62 48.92 -40.65
N ARG A 681 -27.42 50.06 -41.33
CA ARG A 681 -26.57 51.13 -40.79
C ARG A 681 -27.41 51.99 -39.82
N PRO A 682 -26.98 52.17 -38.55
CA PRO A 682 -27.74 52.88 -37.51
C PRO A 682 -28.30 54.22 -37.98
N ASN A 683 -29.57 54.48 -37.66
CA ASN A 683 -30.28 55.72 -37.98
C ASN A 683 -30.38 56.06 -39.48
N THR A 684 -30.27 55.06 -40.38
CA THR A 684 -30.45 55.23 -41.82
C THR A 684 -31.43 54.22 -42.41
N SER A 685 -31.75 54.38 -43.70
CA SER A 685 -32.49 53.41 -44.52
C SER A 685 -31.59 52.45 -45.32
N VAL A 686 -30.28 52.43 -45.04
CA VAL A 686 -29.32 51.56 -45.75
C VAL A 686 -29.31 50.18 -45.13
N TYR A 687 -30.02 49.24 -45.77
CA TYR A 687 -30.11 47.85 -45.35
C TYR A 687 -29.53 46.89 -46.40
N ASN A 688 -29.00 45.77 -45.94
CA ASN A 688 -28.65 44.59 -46.72
C ASN A 688 -29.32 43.36 -46.09
N LEU A 689 -29.64 42.38 -46.92
CA LEU A 689 -30.10 41.05 -46.51
C LEU A 689 -29.12 40.04 -47.08
N MET A 690 -28.66 39.09 -46.26
CA MET A 690 -27.92 37.92 -46.73
C MET A 690 -28.70 36.65 -46.39
N ASP A 691 -29.01 35.85 -47.40
CA ASP A 691 -29.59 34.52 -47.22
C ASP A 691 -28.60 33.59 -46.53
N VAL A 692 -29.04 32.96 -45.44
CA VAL A 692 -28.30 31.92 -44.71
C VAL A 692 -29.24 30.75 -44.44
N GLU A 693 -28.95 29.62 -45.06
CA GLU A 693 -29.62 28.34 -44.81
C GLU A 693 -28.87 27.57 -43.73
N PHE A 694 -29.60 27.11 -42.71
CA PHE A 694 -29.10 26.18 -41.71
C PHE A 694 -29.79 24.81 -41.91
N GLU A 695 -29.00 23.79 -42.25
CA GLU A 695 -29.46 22.41 -42.35
C GLU A 695 -29.12 21.64 -41.06
N VAL A 696 -30.09 20.88 -40.54
CA VAL A 696 -29.96 19.99 -39.38
C VAL A 696 -30.29 18.56 -39.83
N SER A 697 -29.31 17.67 -39.80
CA SER A 697 -29.46 16.25 -40.17
C SER A 697 -29.84 15.32 -38.99
#